data_AF-A0A7C1TYE5-F1
#
_entry.id   AF-A0A7C1TYE5-F1
#
_cell.length_a   1.000
_cell.length_b   1.000
_cell.length_c   1.000
_cell.angle_alpha   90.00
_cell.angle_beta   90.00
_cell.angle_gamma   90.00
#
_symmetry.space_group_name_H-M   'P 1'
#
loop_
_entity.id
_entity.type
_entity.pdbx_description
1 polymer ?
#
loop_
_entity_poly.entity_id
_entity_poly.type
_entity_poly.pdbx_seq_one_letter_code
_entity_poly.pdbx_strand_id
1 'polypeptide(L)'
;VRYDAVDAALGALGGGDIDVEIGGTAVNLSVASPTTGAPVGSGWKYKNLVSARPLFSETGTNAIQESGGGNVRLAVGGDILGGAFLVGRGVADIRAGGRLAAADDTALNTVLALGDAGLTVTGGAGTTVEAVYNFTLPGQDGSGSGFYTYGKSSAVAINALGGDVVLLNSIGPKLGIYPGDLSVRASGGDILFGNQAGGNSLLLFPSPNSSLELLAGGSIGDIAASGATNPVQIKQLDADTARFPTPEQPQTVLVVGDPRFTHALIPVHTGDSRPSRLVARSGSIGAVQANGKGIQLTLAEAGLISAGRDIVNLNLDIQHPNPGDVSVIQAGRDIRYTPFRDQNGNFVTRPVGGGGLSGIQVGGPGSVAVMAGRNIDLGTSDGIVTLGDQETGAVGNINLPAGGADVSVLAGLGGGADYASLFQTLVAGAASFDAPVDGQFSLRGRPGRPLTDALFEEMRVALGGIEGVRLIPGDDGKTSRRVGDSLVVQLQVDSEQAVSALLSSDLFEVDNDDLVAAGLYRNAVQNFMQLRSGAAFALADSLDAFNTLPRRFNRDLLLDVFFNELKASGVAATKGDNEGFSRGFAAIDLLFPEAAPDSGNLSMLLSSIKTQAGGDIRFLNPGGGANVGAAALDGLAKKESDLGIVAQAAGNVSVFVRDDFLVNASRVFALRSGAVTIWSSFGNIDAGRGAKSALSAPAPEIRFDEDGNAFTFFPATVSGSGIRNFEAPEAVPRSVFLFAPNGVVDAGDAGIGSASDIFVAASQVLGAGNFDVAGVAVGVPVSDTSIAAGLTGVSNIASSTSKVAEETASIGAGNGSGFGDDEQLGLLFVELLGFGE
;
A
#
# COMPACT_ATOMS: atom_id res chain seq x y z
N VAL A 1 0.92 -56.59 23.67
CA VAL A 1 0.36 -55.73 22.61
C VAL A 1 -0.56 -54.74 23.29
N ARG A 2 -0.25 -53.44 23.24
CA ARG A 2 -1.16 -52.39 23.67
C ARG A 2 -2.22 -52.27 22.57
N TYR A 3 -3.48 -52.55 22.87
CA TYR A 3 -4.57 -52.51 21.89
C TYR A 3 -5.05 -51.08 21.61
N ASP A 4 -4.54 -50.11 22.38
CA ASP A 4 -4.87 -48.70 22.39
C ASP A 4 -3.91 -47.81 21.57
N ALA A 5 -2.75 -48.35 21.14
CA ALA A 5 -1.73 -47.61 20.39
C ALA A 5 -1.06 -48.43 19.28
N VAL A 6 -0.77 -47.80 18.14
CA VAL A 6 -0.05 -48.40 17.00
C VAL A 6 1.26 -47.66 16.74
N ASP A 7 2.36 -48.42 16.62
CA ASP A 7 3.70 -47.97 16.23
C ASP A 7 4.18 -48.86 15.06
N ALA A 8 4.33 -48.28 13.86
CA ALA A 8 4.63 -49.00 12.62
C ALA A 8 5.17 -48.07 11.52
N ALA A 9 5.75 -48.68 10.47
CA ALA A 9 6.09 -47.99 9.22
C ALA A 9 5.48 -48.74 8.02
N LEU A 10 4.83 -48.01 7.11
CA LEU A 10 4.16 -48.54 5.92
C LEU A 10 4.70 -47.85 4.66
N GLY A 11 4.85 -48.60 3.56
CA GLY A 11 5.38 -48.03 2.33
C GLY A 11 4.91 -48.70 1.03
N ALA A 12 4.61 -47.88 0.02
CA ALA A 12 4.25 -48.30 -1.35
C ALA A 12 5.37 -47.89 -2.33
N LEU A 13 6.49 -48.63 -2.31
CA LEU A 13 7.77 -48.20 -2.90
C LEU A 13 7.86 -48.29 -4.44
N GLY A 14 6.89 -48.91 -5.09
CA GLY A 14 6.76 -48.99 -6.56
C GLY A 14 5.49 -48.34 -7.09
N GLY A 15 4.81 -47.58 -6.24
CA GLY A 15 3.46 -47.05 -6.44
C GLY A 15 2.36 -47.93 -5.82
N GLY A 16 1.19 -47.32 -5.63
CA GLY A 16 0.01 -47.94 -5.02
C GLY A 16 -0.61 -47.06 -3.93
N ASP A 17 -1.90 -47.30 -3.67
CA ASP A 17 -2.65 -46.56 -2.66
C ASP A 17 -2.48 -47.21 -1.27
N ILE A 18 -2.39 -46.38 -0.24
CA ILE A 18 -2.32 -46.80 1.16
C ILE A 18 -3.58 -46.29 1.88
N ASP A 19 -4.38 -47.18 2.45
CA ASP A 19 -5.53 -46.84 3.29
C ASP A 19 -5.33 -47.45 4.68
N VAL A 20 -5.34 -46.60 5.71
CA VAL A 20 -5.09 -46.98 7.10
C VAL A 20 -6.19 -46.39 7.99
N GLU A 21 -6.85 -47.26 8.74
CA GLU A 21 -7.83 -46.88 9.76
C GLU A 21 -7.39 -47.39 11.12
N ILE A 22 -7.28 -46.49 12.10
CA ILE A 22 -6.89 -46.79 13.48
C ILE A 22 -7.96 -46.23 14.41
N GLY A 23 -8.62 -47.08 15.20
CA GLY A 23 -9.64 -46.62 16.16
C GLY A 23 -9.08 -45.86 17.37
N GLY A 24 -7.83 -46.12 17.75
CA GLY A 24 -7.15 -45.53 18.91
C GLY A 24 -6.14 -44.43 18.53
N THR A 25 -5.01 -44.38 19.25
CA THR A 25 -3.94 -43.41 19.00
C THR A 25 -2.85 -44.01 18.11
N ALA A 26 -2.36 -43.23 17.14
CA ALA A 26 -1.16 -43.57 16.38
C ALA A 26 0.06 -42.92 17.04
N VAL A 27 1.12 -43.68 17.33
CA VAL A 27 2.35 -43.18 17.95
C VAL A 27 3.51 -43.52 17.02
N ASN A 28 4.24 -42.52 16.55
CA ASN A 28 5.37 -42.64 15.62
C ASN A 28 5.08 -43.40 14.32
N LEU A 29 3.80 -43.48 13.93
CA LEU A 29 3.39 -44.08 12.66
C LEU A 29 4.00 -43.31 11.49
N SER A 30 4.69 -44.01 10.60
CA SER A 30 5.23 -43.42 9.37
C SER A 30 4.63 -44.09 8.13
N VAL A 31 4.24 -43.29 7.14
CA VAL A 31 3.65 -43.77 5.88
C VAL A 31 4.37 -43.12 4.71
N ALA A 32 4.82 -43.92 3.74
CA ALA A 32 5.55 -43.42 2.58
C ALA A 32 5.01 -43.99 1.26
N SER A 33 4.55 -43.12 0.37
CA SER A 33 4.26 -43.43 -1.03
C SER A 33 5.19 -42.61 -1.94
N PRO A 34 6.48 -42.98 -2.04
CA PRO A 34 7.46 -42.24 -2.83
C PRO A 34 7.27 -42.48 -4.33
N THR A 35 7.95 -41.66 -5.12
CA THR A 35 8.21 -41.94 -6.53
C THR A 35 9.65 -42.44 -6.72
N THR A 36 9.88 -43.14 -7.82
CA THR A 36 11.19 -43.60 -8.28
C THR A 36 11.54 -42.90 -9.59
N GLY A 37 12.71 -42.28 -9.67
CA GLY A 37 13.25 -41.70 -10.89
C GLY A 37 14.31 -42.60 -11.51
N ALA A 38 14.18 -42.91 -12.79
CA ALA A 38 15.19 -43.62 -13.57
C ALA A 38 15.63 -42.74 -14.75
N PRO A 39 16.93 -42.52 -14.97
CA PRO A 39 17.37 -41.80 -16.16
C PRO A 39 17.06 -42.59 -17.43
N VAL A 40 16.60 -41.89 -18.46
CA VAL A 40 16.28 -42.44 -19.78
C VAL A 40 17.10 -41.71 -20.85
N GLY A 41 17.86 -42.46 -21.66
CA GLY A 41 18.69 -41.92 -22.75
C GLY A 41 19.83 -42.85 -23.16
N SER A 42 20.31 -42.74 -24.40
CA SER A 42 21.48 -43.48 -24.90
C SER A 42 22.77 -42.72 -24.56
N GLY A 43 23.66 -43.29 -23.73
CA GLY A 43 24.95 -42.65 -23.39
C GLY A 43 25.42 -42.80 -21.94
N TRP A 44 24.63 -43.41 -21.06
CA TRP A 44 24.99 -43.62 -19.66
C TRP A 44 26.18 -44.58 -19.53
N LYS A 45 27.31 -44.09 -19.00
CA LYS A 45 28.45 -44.93 -18.60
C LYS A 45 28.64 -44.82 -17.10
N TYR A 46 28.46 -45.93 -16.39
CA TYR A 46 28.82 -46.04 -14.97
C TYR A 46 30.35 -46.07 -14.87
N LYS A 47 31.00 -44.91 -14.71
CA LYS A 47 32.45 -44.86 -14.54
C LYS A 47 32.75 -45.13 -13.06
N ASN A 48 33.10 -46.37 -12.75
CA ASN A 48 33.56 -46.75 -11.41
C ASN A 48 34.96 -46.13 -11.20
N LEU A 49 35.02 -44.96 -10.57
CA LEU A 49 36.29 -44.33 -10.20
C LEU A 49 36.37 -44.17 -8.69
N VAL A 50 37.50 -44.63 -8.19
CA VAL A 50 37.87 -44.78 -6.77
C VAL A 50 37.92 -43.43 -6.00
N SER A 51 37.61 -42.30 -6.65
CA SER A 51 37.56 -40.98 -6.01
C SER A 51 36.57 -40.03 -6.72
N ALA A 52 35.46 -39.75 -6.04
CA ALA A 52 34.56 -38.59 -6.13
C ALA A 52 33.82 -38.27 -7.46
N ARG A 53 32.50 -38.54 -7.40
CA ARG A 53 31.34 -38.01 -8.16
C ARG A 53 30.95 -38.72 -9.47
N PRO A 54 29.72 -39.28 -9.57
CA PRO A 54 29.17 -39.74 -10.84
C PRO A 54 28.93 -38.54 -11.77
N LEU A 55 29.39 -38.63 -13.02
CA LEU A 55 29.09 -37.65 -14.07
C LEU A 55 27.83 -38.10 -14.81
N PHE A 56 26.81 -37.25 -14.84
CA PHE A 56 25.62 -37.41 -15.69
C PHE A 56 26.04 -37.21 -17.16
N SER A 57 25.76 -38.21 -18.01
CA SER A 57 25.89 -38.27 -19.49
C SER A 57 26.90 -37.33 -20.19
N GLU A 58 27.94 -37.88 -20.84
CA GLU A 58 28.88 -37.11 -21.68
C GLU A 58 28.26 -36.61 -23.02
N THR A 59 27.09 -37.10 -23.45
CA THR A 59 26.60 -36.90 -24.84
C THR A 59 25.09 -36.66 -25.05
N GLY A 60 24.25 -36.50 -24.02
CA GLY A 60 22.80 -36.34 -24.27
C GLY A 60 21.95 -35.99 -23.05
N THR A 61 20.79 -35.38 -23.33
CA THR A 61 19.76 -34.89 -22.40
C THR A 61 19.48 -35.85 -21.25
N ASN A 62 19.57 -35.34 -20.01
CA ASN A 62 19.26 -36.06 -18.77
C ASN A 62 17.74 -36.22 -18.59
N ALA A 63 17.03 -36.85 -19.53
CA ALA A 63 15.61 -37.13 -19.29
C ALA A 63 15.47 -38.13 -18.13
N ILE A 64 14.63 -37.83 -17.15
CA ILE A 64 14.30 -38.73 -16.05
C ILE A 64 12.89 -39.25 -16.28
N GLN A 65 12.73 -40.58 -16.31
CA GLN A 65 11.43 -41.22 -16.22
C GLN A 65 11.09 -41.42 -14.74
N GLU A 66 10.08 -40.70 -14.29
CA GLU A 66 9.52 -40.88 -12.95
C GLU A 66 8.37 -41.89 -12.98
N SER A 67 8.28 -42.75 -11.98
CA SER A 67 7.23 -43.77 -11.81
C SER A 67 6.89 -43.95 -10.33
N GLY A 68 5.75 -44.55 -10.02
CA GLY A 68 5.28 -44.73 -8.64
C GLY A 68 4.35 -43.61 -8.16
N GLY A 69 4.34 -43.36 -6.86
CA GLY A 69 3.32 -42.54 -6.20
C GLY A 69 1.99 -43.27 -5.99
N GLY A 70 1.03 -42.57 -5.40
CA GLY A 70 -0.27 -43.12 -5.06
C GLY A 70 -0.96 -42.29 -3.98
N ASN A 71 -2.21 -42.62 -3.71
CA ASN A 71 -2.99 -41.90 -2.72
C ASN A 71 -2.76 -42.47 -1.32
N VAL A 72 -2.69 -41.60 -0.32
CA VAL A 72 -2.57 -42.01 1.09
C VAL A 72 -3.79 -41.51 1.84
N ARG A 73 -4.55 -42.42 2.43
CA ARG A 73 -5.63 -42.13 3.36
C ARG A 73 -5.27 -42.66 4.73
N LEU A 74 -5.23 -41.78 5.72
CA LEU A 74 -5.04 -42.15 7.12
C LEU A 74 -6.16 -41.56 7.96
N ALA A 75 -6.94 -42.42 8.62
CA ALA A 75 -7.97 -42.01 9.57
C ALA A 75 -7.65 -42.60 10.95
N VAL A 76 -7.42 -41.73 11.93
CA VAL A 76 -7.13 -42.08 13.32
C VAL A 76 -8.23 -41.54 14.22
N GLY A 77 -8.87 -42.40 15.02
CA GLY A 77 -9.96 -42.00 15.92
C GLY A 77 -9.49 -41.15 17.10
N GLY A 78 -8.27 -41.40 17.60
CA GLY A 78 -7.61 -40.64 18.66
C GLY A 78 -6.57 -39.64 18.15
N ASP A 79 -5.45 -39.55 18.85
CA ASP A 79 -4.34 -38.65 18.52
C ASP A 79 -3.39 -39.28 17.48
N ILE A 80 -2.70 -38.44 16.71
CA ILE A 80 -1.48 -38.81 15.98
C ILE A 80 -0.31 -38.15 16.70
N LEU A 81 0.55 -38.98 17.28
CA LEU A 81 1.68 -38.54 18.10
C LEU A 81 3.00 -38.81 17.36
N GLY A 82 3.58 -37.77 16.75
CA GLY A 82 4.80 -37.85 15.94
C GLY A 82 4.57 -38.40 14.53
N GLY A 83 5.57 -39.10 13.99
CA GLY A 83 5.51 -39.78 12.69
C GLY A 83 5.90 -38.93 11.48
N ALA A 84 6.22 -39.60 10.37
CA ALA A 84 6.58 -38.98 9.10
C ALA A 84 5.71 -39.48 7.95
N PHE A 85 5.16 -38.55 7.18
CA PHE A 85 4.26 -38.85 6.06
C PHE A 85 4.85 -38.34 4.75
N LEU A 86 5.14 -39.25 3.83
CA LEU A 86 5.78 -38.97 2.55
C LEU A 86 4.86 -39.30 1.37
N VAL A 87 4.67 -38.36 0.45
CA VAL A 87 3.93 -38.56 -0.80
C VAL A 87 4.71 -37.97 -1.97
N GLY A 88 5.26 -38.83 -2.82
CA GLY A 88 6.02 -38.38 -3.99
C GLY A 88 5.13 -37.77 -5.08
N ARG A 89 4.02 -38.45 -5.38
CA ARG A 89 3.00 -38.02 -6.35
C ARG A 89 1.64 -38.59 -5.96
N GLY A 90 0.57 -37.82 -6.15
CA GLY A 90 -0.80 -38.21 -5.81
C GLY A 90 -1.42 -37.29 -4.75
N VAL A 91 -2.38 -37.80 -3.98
CA VAL A 91 -3.04 -37.04 -2.92
C VAL A 91 -2.93 -37.78 -1.58
N ALA A 92 -2.62 -37.06 -0.50
CA ALA A 92 -2.74 -37.56 0.86
C ALA A 92 -3.80 -36.83 1.67
N ASP A 93 -4.49 -37.60 2.49
CA ASP A 93 -5.54 -37.14 3.38
C ASP A 93 -5.38 -37.83 4.75
N ILE A 94 -4.86 -37.06 5.71
CA ILE A 94 -4.50 -37.52 7.05
C ILE A 94 -5.44 -36.86 8.05
N ARG A 95 -6.18 -37.65 8.80
CA ARG A 95 -7.13 -37.17 9.82
C ARG A 95 -6.90 -37.81 11.18
N ALA A 96 -6.89 -36.98 12.21
CA ALA A 96 -6.97 -37.37 13.60
C ALA A 96 -8.29 -36.87 14.21
N GLY A 97 -9.04 -37.74 14.88
CA GLY A 97 -10.22 -37.34 15.67
C GLY A 97 -9.82 -36.48 16.88
N GLY A 98 -8.63 -36.72 17.43
CA GLY A 98 -7.98 -35.90 18.44
C GLY A 98 -7.02 -34.86 17.84
N ARG A 99 -5.82 -34.74 18.41
CA ARG A 99 -4.79 -33.79 17.96
C ARG A 99 -3.66 -34.46 17.19
N LEU A 100 -2.93 -33.67 16.41
CA LEU A 100 -1.58 -34.00 15.97
C LEU A 100 -0.58 -33.30 16.88
N ALA A 101 0.34 -34.04 17.51
CA ALA A 101 1.30 -33.51 18.47
C ALA A 101 2.56 -34.39 18.56
N ALA A 102 3.56 -33.97 19.32
CA ALA A 102 4.65 -34.85 19.74
C ALA A 102 4.15 -35.90 20.75
N ALA A 103 4.81 -37.06 20.77
CA ALA A 103 4.50 -38.12 21.74
C ALA A 103 4.90 -37.75 23.18
N ASP A 104 5.96 -36.96 23.33
CA ASP A 104 6.47 -36.39 24.57
C ASP A 104 7.33 -35.15 24.25
N ASP A 105 7.89 -34.49 25.28
CA ASP A 105 8.67 -33.26 25.14
C ASP A 105 10.01 -33.44 24.39
N THR A 106 10.44 -34.67 24.13
CA THR A 106 11.68 -35.00 23.41
C THR A 106 11.43 -35.50 21.99
N ALA A 107 10.20 -35.92 21.69
CA ALA A 107 9.80 -36.41 20.39
C ALA A 107 9.56 -35.24 19.40
N LEU A 108 9.81 -35.50 18.13
CA LEU A 108 9.41 -34.59 17.06
C LEU A 108 7.88 -34.64 16.88
N ASN A 109 7.30 -33.50 16.48
CA ASN A 109 5.93 -33.47 15.99
C ASN A 109 5.86 -34.15 14.61
N THR A 110 4.65 -34.23 14.06
CA THR A 110 4.44 -34.81 12.73
C THR A 110 5.25 -34.08 11.66
N VAL A 111 5.97 -34.84 10.84
CA VAL A 111 6.77 -34.36 9.71
C VAL A 111 6.06 -34.71 8.40
N LEU A 112 5.96 -33.74 7.49
CA LEU A 112 5.30 -33.91 6.19
C LEU A 112 6.33 -33.74 5.07
N ALA A 113 6.38 -34.69 4.15
CA ALA A 113 7.29 -34.68 3.02
C ALA A 113 6.53 -34.92 1.72
N LEU A 114 6.74 -34.11 0.70
CA LEU A 114 6.01 -34.26 -0.55
C LEU A 114 6.77 -33.83 -1.80
N GLY A 115 6.41 -34.41 -2.95
CA GLY A 115 6.87 -34.00 -4.29
C GLY A 115 5.76 -33.29 -5.07
N ASP A 116 5.46 -33.78 -6.27
CA ASP A 116 4.33 -33.33 -7.09
C ASP A 116 3.00 -33.91 -6.57
N ALA A 117 2.59 -33.47 -5.38
CA ALA A 117 1.44 -34.02 -4.65
C ALA A 117 0.63 -32.95 -3.92
N GLY A 118 -0.63 -33.28 -3.64
CA GLY A 118 -1.47 -32.55 -2.70
C GLY A 118 -1.54 -33.29 -1.35
N LEU A 119 -1.32 -32.60 -0.24
CA LEU A 119 -1.37 -33.20 1.09
C LEU A 119 -2.28 -32.40 2.01
N THR A 120 -3.29 -33.05 2.57
CA THR A 120 -4.20 -32.48 3.57
C THR A 120 -4.02 -33.18 4.91
N VAL A 121 -3.84 -32.40 5.97
CA VAL A 121 -3.79 -32.87 7.36
C VAL A 121 -4.87 -32.17 8.15
N THR A 122 -5.64 -32.92 8.94
CA THR A 122 -6.71 -32.38 9.78
C THR A 122 -6.69 -32.99 11.18
N GLY A 123 -6.55 -32.17 12.20
CA GLY A 123 -6.78 -32.54 13.60
C GLY A 123 -8.15 -32.07 14.10
N GLY A 124 -8.85 -32.92 14.85
CA GLY A 124 -10.10 -32.58 15.52
C GLY A 124 -9.93 -31.61 16.69
N ALA A 125 -8.81 -31.70 17.42
CA ALA A 125 -8.54 -30.93 18.65
C ALA A 125 -7.23 -30.13 18.64
N GLY A 126 -6.61 -29.97 17.47
CA GLY A 126 -5.39 -29.18 17.26
C GLY A 126 -4.44 -29.88 16.29
N THR A 127 -3.55 -29.12 15.65
CA THR A 127 -2.58 -29.68 14.71
C THR A 127 -1.23 -29.00 14.84
N THR A 128 -0.24 -29.73 15.37
CA THR A 128 1.15 -29.28 15.41
C THR A 128 1.97 -30.04 14.38
N VAL A 129 2.61 -29.30 13.47
CA VAL A 129 3.50 -29.84 12.44
C VAL A 129 4.92 -29.36 12.72
N GLU A 130 5.86 -30.31 12.69
CA GLU A 130 7.28 -30.04 12.89
C GLU A 130 7.84 -29.28 11.68
N ALA A 131 7.61 -29.81 10.48
CA ALA A 131 7.99 -29.20 9.23
C ALA A 131 7.31 -29.84 8.01
N VAL A 132 7.32 -29.09 6.91
CA VAL A 132 6.97 -29.55 5.56
C VAL A 132 8.19 -29.34 4.66
N TYR A 133 8.51 -30.31 3.82
CA TYR A 133 9.63 -30.18 2.87
C TYR A 133 9.49 -31.06 1.64
N ASN A 134 10.32 -30.78 0.65
CA ASN A 134 10.45 -31.64 -0.51
C ASN A 134 11.37 -32.83 -0.19
N PHE A 135 10.84 -34.05 -0.31
CA PHE A 135 11.53 -35.27 0.12
C PHE A 135 12.84 -35.56 -0.65
N THR A 136 13.06 -34.92 -1.80
CA THR A 136 14.29 -35.08 -2.60
C THR A 136 15.40 -34.07 -2.24
N LEU A 137 15.20 -33.23 -1.21
CA LEU A 137 16.22 -32.28 -0.74
C LEU A 137 17.23 -32.87 0.25
N PRO A 138 16.86 -33.67 1.27
CA PRO A 138 17.86 -34.36 2.09
C PRO A 138 18.66 -35.31 1.19
N GLY A 139 19.98 -35.12 1.10
CA GLY A 139 20.82 -35.89 0.18
C GLY A 139 20.66 -37.40 0.39
N GLN A 140 20.37 -38.14 -0.69
CA GLN A 140 19.91 -39.53 -0.63
C GLN A 140 20.96 -40.56 -0.17
N ASP A 141 22.23 -40.15 -0.05
CA ASP A 141 23.39 -41.02 0.21
C ASP A 141 24.44 -40.40 1.14
N GLY A 142 24.14 -39.28 1.79
CA GLY A 142 25.12 -38.52 2.60
C GLY A 142 26.12 -37.69 1.77
N SER A 143 26.04 -37.74 0.44
CA SER A 143 26.90 -36.97 -0.50
C SER A 143 26.35 -35.57 -0.85
N GLY A 144 25.20 -35.19 -0.28
CA GLY A 144 24.69 -33.82 -0.30
C GLY A 144 24.06 -33.32 -1.60
N SER A 145 23.65 -34.18 -2.55
CA SER A 145 22.95 -33.77 -3.77
C SER A 145 21.43 -33.76 -3.59
N GLY A 146 20.77 -32.61 -3.83
CA GLY A 146 19.32 -32.43 -3.67
C GLY A 146 18.66 -31.69 -4.84
N PHE A 147 17.35 -31.90 -5.00
CA PHE A 147 16.52 -31.25 -6.02
C PHE A 147 15.07 -31.10 -5.59
N TYR A 148 14.31 -30.27 -6.31
CA TYR A 148 12.88 -30.09 -6.13
C TYR A 148 12.09 -30.93 -7.13
N THR A 149 10.97 -31.45 -6.67
CA THR A 149 9.99 -32.22 -7.45
C THR A 149 8.59 -31.60 -7.40
N TYR A 150 8.46 -30.39 -6.85
CA TYR A 150 7.16 -29.71 -6.80
C TYR A 150 6.65 -29.40 -8.21
N GLY A 151 5.40 -29.75 -8.48
CA GLY A 151 4.67 -29.29 -9.66
C GLY A 151 3.96 -27.97 -9.40
N LYS A 152 3.34 -27.42 -10.46
CA LYS A 152 2.59 -26.15 -10.40
C LYS A 152 1.39 -26.21 -9.44
N SER A 153 0.88 -27.42 -9.17
CA SER A 153 -0.25 -27.70 -8.29
C SER A 153 0.13 -28.39 -6.99
N SER A 154 1.42 -28.54 -6.68
CA SER A 154 1.85 -29.06 -5.37
C SER A 154 1.29 -28.16 -4.28
N ALA A 155 0.59 -28.75 -3.32
CA ALA A 155 -0.16 -28.00 -2.32
C ALA A 155 -0.17 -28.71 -0.96
N VAL A 156 -0.18 -27.93 0.11
CA VAL A 156 -0.37 -28.43 1.47
C VAL A 156 -1.51 -27.68 2.15
N ALA A 157 -2.43 -28.44 2.75
CA ALA A 157 -3.52 -27.94 3.58
C ALA A 157 -3.39 -28.48 5.01
N ILE A 158 -3.30 -27.60 6.00
CA ILE A 158 -3.16 -27.96 7.42
C ILE A 158 -4.32 -27.36 8.20
N ASN A 159 -5.15 -28.22 8.78
CA ASN A 159 -6.42 -27.81 9.36
C ASN A 159 -6.56 -28.28 10.82
N ALA A 160 -7.13 -27.41 11.65
CA ALA A 160 -7.69 -27.77 12.95
C ALA A 160 -9.20 -27.45 12.96
N LEU A 161 -10.02 -28.45 13.26
CA LEU A 161 -11.47 -28.28 13.42
C LEU A 161 -11.79 -27.58 14.76
N GLY A 162 -11.06 -27.95 15.80
CA GLY A 162 -10.98 -27.27 17.09
C GLY A 162 -9.53 -27.16 17.54
N GLY A 163 -9.23 -26.19 18.41
CA GLY A 163 -7.86 -25.88 18.83
C GLY A 163 -7.04 -25.16 17.77
N ASP A 164 -5.74 -25.08 18.03
CA ASP A 164 -4.80 -24.27 17.25
C ASP A 164 -4.11 -25.09 16.15
N VAL A 165 -3.61 -24.38 15.13
CA VAL A 165 -2.61 -24.93 14.22
C VAL A 165 -1.25 -24.33 14.55
N VAL A 166 -0.25 -25.19 14.76
CA VAL A 166 1.10 -24.79 15.12
C VAL A 166 2.09 -25.29 14.07
N LEU A 167 2.83 -24.37 13.45
CA LEU A 167 3.88 -24.67 12.48
C LEU A 167 5.24 -24.31 13.07
N LEU A 168 6.01 -25.32 13.50
CA LEU A 168 7.29 -25.08 14.19
C LEU A 168 8.42 -24.71 13.23
N ASN A 169 8.45 -25.37 12.07
CA ASN A 169 9.45 -25.18 11.02
C ASN A 169 10.91 -25.37 11.51
N SER A 170 11.14 -26.42 12.29
CA SER A 170 12.39 -26.62 13.04
C SER A 170 13.51 -27.34 12.25
N ILE A 171 13.27 -27.80 11.02
CA ILE A 171 14.26 -28.57 10.23
C ILE A 171 15.29 -27.70 9.48
N GLY A 172 15.29 -26.39 9.73
CA GLY A 172 16.22 -25.42 9.17
C GLY A 172 15.86 -24.93 7.75
N PRO A 173 16.33 -23.72 7.36
CA PRO A 173 15.86 -23.01 6.16
C PRO A 173 16.27 -23.65 4.83
N LYS A 174 17.25 -24.57 4.83
CA LYS A 174 17.72 -25.26 3.62
C LYS A 174 16.80 -26.41 3.19
N LEU A 175 16.00 -26.95 4.12
CA LEU A 175 15.09 -28.07 3.86
C LEU A 175 13.62 -27.62 3.94
N GLY A 176 13.30 -26.59 4.72
CA GLY A 176 11.92 -26.11 4.94
C GLY A 176 11.30 -25.24 3.83
N ILE A 177 11.53 -25.54 2.54
CA ILE A 177 10.76 -24.90 1.46
C ILE A 177 9.49 -25.73 1.21
N TYR A 178 8.35 -25.11 1.52
CA TYR A 178 7.02 -25.63 1.33
C TYR A 178 6.64 -25.51 -0.16
N PRO A 179 5.66 -26.29 -0.65
CA PRO A 179 5.07 -26.03 -1.96
C PRO A 179 4.56 -24.59 -2.08
N GLY A 180 4.38 -24.11 -3.31
CA GLY A 180 3.92 -22.75 -3.53
C GLY A 180 2.54 -22.49 -2.92
N ASP A 181 1.62 -23.46 -3.01
CA ASP A 181 0.27 -23.35 -2.47
C ASP A 181 0.21 -23.91 -1.03
N LEU A 182 -0.11 -23.04 -0.08
CA LEU A 182 -0.24 -23.38 1.34
C LEU A 182 -1.54 -22.80 1.90
N SER A 183 -2.39 -23.69 2.40
CA SER A 183 -3.59 -23.32 3.17
C SER A 183 -3.48 -23.80 4.61
N VAL A 184 -3.70 -22.91 5.55
CA VAL A 184 -3.70 -23.20 6.99
C VAL A 184 -4.99 -22.67 7.59
N ARG A 185 -5.75 -23.54 8.27
CA ARG A 185 -7.05 -23.16 8.82
C ARG A 185 -7.20 -23.64 10.26
N ALA A 186 -7.34 -22.71 11.19
CA ALA A 186 -7.70 -22.99 12.58
C ALA A 186 -9.13 -22.48 12.83
N SER A 187 -10.15 -23.34 12.71
CA SER A 187 -11.55 -22.91 12.60
C SER A 187 -12.07 -22.15 13.84
N GLY A 188 -11.54 -22.51 15.01
CA GLY A 188 -11.88 -21.88 16.30
C GLY A 188 -10.68 -21.41 17.12
N GLY A 189 -9.45 -21.70 16.69
CA GLY A 189 -8.23 -21.39 17.42
C GLY A 189 -7.30 -20.45 16.67
N ASP A 190 -6.05 -20.44 17.13
CA ASP A 190 -4.97 -19.61 16.61
C ASP A 190 -4.15 -20.36 15.54
N ILE A 191 -3.48 -19.59 14.69
CA ILE A 191 -2.39 -20.09 13.85
C ILE A 191 -1.09 -19.54 14.41
N LEU A 192 -0.21 -20.42 14.88
CA LEU A 192 1.00 -20.04 15.60
C LEU A 192 2.25 -20.59 14.89
N PHE A 193 3.28 -19.75 14.82
CA PHE A 193 4.54 -20.10 14.16
C PHE A 193 5.70 -20.18 15.16
N GLY A 194 6.51 -21.22 15.07
CA GLY A 194 7.71 -21.37 15.90
C GLY A 194 8.73 -20.26 15.64
N ASN A 195 9.24 -19.61 16.69
CA ASN A 195 10.25 -18.57 16.61
C ASN A 195 11.50 -18.95 17.43
N GLN A 196 12.53 -19.51 16.80
CA GLN A 196 13.74 -20.01 17.49
C GLN A 196 14.92 -19.03 17.40
N ALA A 197 15.89 -19.17 18.32
CA ALA A 197 17.15 -18.43 18.28
C ALA A 197 17.95 -18.78 17.02
N GLY A 198 17.94 -17.88 16.03
CA GLY A 198 18.49 -18.11 14.67
C GLY A 198 17.49 -17.84 13.54
N GLY A 199 16.20 -17.71 13.86
CA GLY A 199 15.11 -17.47 12.91
C GLY A 199 14.67 -18.74 12.21
N ASN A 200 13.38 -19.10 12.34
CA ASN A 200 12.75 -20.08 11.48
C ASN A 200 12.02 -19.32 10.35
N SER A 201 12.25 -19.72 9.10
CA SER A 201 11.66 -19.08 7.91
C SER A 201 10.77 -20.06 7.16
N LEU A 202 9.48 -19.77 7.06
CA LEU A 202 8.57 -20.51 6.19
C LEU A 202 8.74 -19.95 4.79
N LEU A 203 9.36 -20.72 3.90
CA LEU A 203 9.58 -20.34 2.51
C LEU A 203 8.62 -21.11 1.61
N LEU A 204 7.94 -20.43 0.69
CA LEU A 204 7.08 -21.05 -0.31
C LEU A 204 7.80 -21.08 -1.66
N PHE A 205 7.77 -22.24 -2.31
CA PHE A 205 8.37 -22.44 -3.62
C PHE A 205 7.70 -21.54 -4.68
N PRO A 206 8.45 -20.91 -5.60
CA PRO A 206 7.87 -20.06 -6.65
C PRO A 206 6.92 -20.87 -7.55
N SER A 207 5.64 -20.49 -7.62
CA SER A 207 4.66 -21.11 -8.52
C SER A 207 3.67 -20.06 -9.07
N PRO A 208 3.47 -19.96 -10.41
CA PRO A 208 2.69 -18.89 -11.03
C PRO A 208 1.20 -18.82 -10.71
N ASN A 209 0.64 -19.84 -10.05
CA ASN A 209 -0.76 -19.88 -9.63
C ASN A 209 -0.87 -20.40 -8.20
N SER A 210 0.03 -19.98 -7.33
CA SER A 210 -0.02 -20.34 -5.92
C SER A 210 -0.51 -19.20 -5.05
N SER A 211 -1.00 -19.53 -3.87
CA SER A 211 -1.40 -18.52 -2.88
C SER A 211 -1.06 -19.00 -1.48
N LEU A 212 -0.79 -18.07 -0.58
CA LEU A 212 -0.73 -18.32 0.85
C LEU A 212 -2.08 -17.97 1.47
N GLU A 213 -2.73 -18.93 2.14
CA GLU A 213 -3.97 -18.71 2.87
C GLU A 213 -3.81 -19.11 4.34
N LEU A 214 -3.91 -18.15 5.26
CA LEU A 214 -3.91 -18.36 6.70
C LEU A 214 -5.24 -17.86 7.29
N LEU A 215 -6.12 -18.77 7.71
CA LEU A 215 -7.44 -18.44 8.27
C LEU A 215 -7.55 -18.92 9.72
N ALA A 216 -7.47 -17.99 10.67
CA ALA A 216 -7.65 -18.25 12.09
C ALA A 216 -9.01 -17.75 12.59
N GLY A 217 -9.69 -18.57 13.40
CA GLY A 217 -10.84 -18.14 14.18
C GLY A 217 -10.43 -17.15 15.27
N GLY A 218 -9.29 -17.40 15.90
CA GLY A 218 -8.61 -16.53 16.86
C GLY A 218 -7.58 -15.63 16.17
N SER A 219 -6.31 -15.77 16.57
CA SER A 219 -5.18 -14.92 16.20
C SER A 219 -4.20 -15.62 15.26
N ILE A 220 -3.38 -14.84 14.55
CA ILE A 220 -2.23 -15.33 13.77
C ILE A 220 -0.98 -14.70 14.35
N GLY A 221 -0.03 -15.48 14.84
CA GLY A 221 1.14 -14.89 15.48
C GLY A 221 2.29 -15.85 15.74
N ASP A 222 3.31 -15.34 16.42
CA ASP A 222 4.47 -16.13 16.80
C ASP A 222 4.26 -16.86 18.14
N ILE A 223 4.94 -18.01 18.27
CA ILE A 223 5.16 -18.67 19.56
C ILE A 223 6.38 -17.99 20.16
N ALA A 224 6.20 -17.27 21.26
CA ALA A 224 7.31 -16.57 21.91
C ALA A 224 8.28 -17.58 22.54
N ALA A 225 9.41 -17.86 21.89
CA ALA A 225 10.49 -18.62 22.52
C ALA A 225 11.47 -17.69 23.27
N SER A 226 12.03 -18.18 24.37
CA SER A 226 13.09 -17.49 25.09
C SER A 226 14.31 -17.28 24.18
N GLY A 227 14.69 -16.04 23.92
CA GLY A 227 15.88 -15.69 23.13
C GLY A 227 15.65 -15.35 21.66
N ALA A 228 14.41 -15.39 21.16
CA ALA A 228 14.11 -14.87 19.82
C ALA A 228 14.37 -13.35 19.75
N THR A 229 15.16 -12.93 18.75
CA THR A 229 15.49 -11.52 18.50
C THR A 229 14.79 -10.93 17.27
N ASN A 230 14.29 -11.78 16.39
CA ASN A 230 13.70 -11.42 15.10
C ASN A 230 12.24 -11.88 14.99
N PRO A 231 11.42 -11.21 14.15
CA PRO A 231 10.08 -11.69 13.81
C PRO A 231 10.15 -12.99 13.00
N VAL A 232 9.08 -13.79 13.07
CA VAL A 232 8.91 -14.98 12.23
C VAL A 232 8.90 -14.57 10.76
N GLN A 233 9.69 -15.24 9.92
CA GLN A 233 9.76 -14.93 8.49
C GLN A 233 8.83 -15.87 7.72
N ILE A 234 7.92 -15.32 6.94
CA ILE A 234 7.07 -16.06 5.99
C ILE A 234 7.29 -15.41 4.62
N LYS A 235 7.77 -16.18 3.63
CA LYS A 235 8.16 -15.62 2.33
C LYS A 235 7.70 -16.49 1.16
N GLN A 236 6.90 -15.90 0.28
CA GLN A 236 6.76 -16.37 -1.10
C GLN A 236 7.99 -15.98 -1.90
N LEU A 237 8.62 -16.96 -2.53
CA LEU A 237 9.77 -16.72 -3.38
C LEU A 237 9.31 -16.27 -4.76
N ASP A 238 9.93 -15.22 -5.27
CA ASP A 238 9.76 -14.71 -6.64
C ASP A 238 11.01 -15.05 -7.46
N ALA A 239 11.45 -16.30 -7.44
CA ALA A 239 12.69 -16.69 -8.11
C ALA A 239 12.38 -17.53 -9.36
N ASP A 240 13.21 -17.37 -10.40
CA ASP A 240 13.09 -18.17 -11.62
C ASP A 240 13.25 -19.66 -11.29
N THR A 241 12.17 -20.41 -11.51
CA THR A 241 12.10 -21.85 -11.22
C THR A 241 13.18 -22.66 -11.96
N ALA A 242 13.66 -22.19 -13.12
CA ALA A 242 14.72 -22.85 -13.88
C ALA A 242 16.08 -22.82 -13.17
N ARG A 243 16.24 -21.97 -12.14
CA ARG A 243 17.46 -21.88 -11.32
C ARG A 243 17.41 -22.79 -10.09
N PHE A 244 16.24 -23.35 -9.78
CA PHE A 244 16.13 -24.34 -8.72
C PHE A 244 16.65 -25.68 -9.22
N PRO A 245 17.34 -26.46 -8.38
CA PRO A 245 17.82 -27.78 -8.79
C PRO A 245 16.65 -28.68 -9.17
N THR A 246 16.72 -29.29 -10.34
CA THR A 246 15.70 -30.21 -10.88
C THR A 246 16.21 -31.65 -10.85
N PRO A 247 15.34 -32.66 -11.06
CA PRO A 247 15.78 -34.05 -11.20
C PRO A 247 16.85 -34.25 -12.30
N GLU A 248 16.80 -33.46 -13.37
CA GLU A 248 17.73 -33.49 -14.50
C GLU A 248 19.05 -32.76 -14.21
N GLN A 249 19.04 -31.83 -13.26
CA GLN A 249 20.18 -30.99 -12.84
C GLN A 249 20.27 -30.85 -11.31
N PRO A 250 20.47 -31.95 -10.57
CA PRO A 250 20.54 -31.91 -9.11
C PRO A 250 21.82 -31.19 -8.65
N GLN A 251 21.78 -30.55 -7.48
CA GLN A 251 22.89 -29.74 -6.98
C GLN A 251 23.38 -30.19 -5.60
N THR A 252 24.70 -30.13 -5.37
CA THR A 252 25.31 -30.45 -4.08
C THR A 252 25.29 -29.31 -3.06
N VAL A 253 25.03 -28.09 -3.52
CA VAL A 253 24.90 -26.90 -2.68
C VAL A 253 23.63 -26.18 -3.10
N LEU A 254 22.64 -26.20 -2.22
CA LEU A 254 21.41 -25.45 -2.39
C LEU A 254 21.67 -23.99 -2.03
N VAL A 255 21.85 -23.13 -3.04
CA VAL A 255 21.98 -21.67 -2.83
C VAL A 255 20.57 -21.07 -2.86
N VAL A 256 19.85 -21.18 -1.74
CA VAL A 256 18.63 -20.42 -1.50
C VAL A 256 19.02 -19.13 -0.79
N GLY A 257 18.68 -17.97 -1.36
CA GLY A 257 18.97 -16.67 -0.78
C GLY A 257 20.19 -15.92 -1.34
N ASP A 258 20.65 -16.21 -2.56
CA ASP A 258 21.55 -15.28 -3.27
C ASP A 258 20.74 -14.04 -3.70
N PRO A 259 21.12 -12.83 -3.26
CA PRO A 259 20.39 -11.61 -3.59
C PRO A 259 20.20 -11.38 -5.09
N ARG A 260 21.15 -11.86 -5.92
CA ARG A 260 21.11 -11.72 -7.38
C ARG A 260 19.99 -12.52 -8.04
N PHE A 261 19.38 -13.45 -7.30
CA PHE A 261 18.36 -14.38 -7.78
C PHE A 261 17.07 -14.28 -6.97
N THR A 262 16.86 -13.14 -6.31
CA THR A 262 15.67 -12.89 -5.48
C THR A 262 14.40 -12.71 -6.32
N HIS A 263 14.56 -12.19 -7.54
CA HIS A 263 13.49 -11.84 -8.48
C HIS A 263 13.67 -12.59 -9.81
N ALA A 264 12.58 -13.10 -10.37
CA ALA A 264 12.52 -13.62 -11.72
C ALA A 264 12.46 -12.46 -12.72
N LEU A 265 13.03 -12.66 -13.92
CA LEU A 265 12.99 -11.64 -14.99
C LEU A 265 11.56 -11.31 -15.40
N ILE A 266 10.65 -12.28 -15.28
CA ILE A 266 9.20 -12.07 -15.31
C ILE A 266 8.71 -12.50 -13.94
N PRO A 267 8.14 -11.59 -13.12
CA PRO A 267 7.62 -11.93 -11.80
C PRO A 267 6.73 -13.16 -11.86
N VAL A 268 6.88 -14.07 -10.89
CA VAL A 268 6.27 -15.40 -10.97
C VAL A 268 4.74 -15.33 -11.03
N HIS A 269 4.14 -14.32 -10.38
CA HIS A 269 2.69 -14.12 -10.29
C HIS A 269 2.13 -13.13 -11.34
N THR A 270 2.89 -12.79 -12.39
CA THR A 270 2.36 -11.98 -13.50
C THR A 270 1.17 -12.68 -14.14
N GLY A 271 0.02 -11.99 -14.18
CA GLY A 271 -1.26 -12.49 -14.66
C GLY A 271 -2.10 -13.24 -13.61
N ASP A 272 -1.58 -13.54 -12.42
CA ASP A 272 -2.41 -14.05 -11.32
C ASP A 272 -3.15 -12.88 -10.65
N SER A 273 -4.45 -13.07 -10.44
CA SER A 273 -5.34 -12.07 -9.81
C SER A 273 -5.85 -12.51 -8.44
N ARG A 274 -5.40 -13.68 -7.95
CA ARG A 274 -5.78 -14.22 -6.64
C ARG A 274 -4.76 -13.74 -5.60
N PRO A 275 -5.17 -12.86 -4.68
CA PRO A 275 -4.25 -12.39 -3.65
C PRO A 275 -4.05 -13.45 -2.56
N SER A 276 -2.87 -13.43 -1.94
CA SER A 276 -2.59 -14.13 -0.69
C SER A 276 -3.42 -13.55 0.46
N ARG A 277 -3.82 -14.38 1.43
CA ARG A 277 -4.80 -14.03 2.48
C ARG A 277 -4.32 -14.40 3.87
N LEU A 278 -4.36 -13.41 4.78
CA LEU A 278 -4.21 -13.62 6.23
C LEU A 278 -5.45 -13.07 6.93
N VAL A 279 -6.24 -13.94 7.56
CA VAL A 279 -7.48 -13.56 8.23
C VAL A 279 -7.51 -14.11 9.64
N ALA A 280 -7.50 -13.21 10.63
CA ALA A 280 -7.80 -13.51 12.03
C ALA A 280 -9.22 -13.00 12.33
N ARG A 281 -10.22 -13.88 12.32
CA ARG A 281 -11.64 -13.48 12.36
C ARG A 281 -11.99 -12.67 13.60
N SER A 282 -11.53 -13.09 14.77
CA SER A 282 -11.86 -12.45 16.05
C SER A 282 -10.64 -12.03 16.86
N GLY A 283 -9.44 -12.48 16.47
CA GLY A 283 -8.19 -12.18 17.15
C GLY A 283 -7.35 -11.10 16.45
N SER A 284 -6.07 -11.15 16.75
CA SER A 284 -5.06 -10.20 16.28
C SER A 284 -4.05 -10.86 15.34
N ILE A 285 -3.29 -10.07 14.59
CA ILE A 285 -2.20 -10.54 13.74
C ILE A 285 -0.87 -9.94 14.19
N GLY A 286 0.19 -10.75 14.21
CA GLY A 286 1.57 -10.32 14.49
C GLY A 286 2.05 -10.71 15.88
N ALA A 287 2.49 -9.75 16.69
CA ALA A 287 2.99 -9.98 18.05
C ALA A 287 1.82 -10.17 19.04
N VAL A 288 1.23 -11.36 19.02
CA VAL A 288 0.02 -11.71 19.80
C VAL A 288 0.34 -12.27 21.19
N GLN A 289 1.55 -12.80 21.39
CA GLN A 289 2.01 -13.33 22.67
C GLN A 289 2.89 -12.32 23.44
N ALA A 290 2.97 -12.48 24.77
CA ALA A 290 3.86 -11.68 25.60
C ALA A 290 5.33 -11.87 25.15
N ASN A 291 6.02 -10.77 24.82
CA ASN A 291 7.37 -10.73 24.23
C ASN A 291 7.52 -11.18 22.77
N GLY A 292 6.41 -11.49 22.08
CA GLY A 292 6.41 -11.81 20.66
C GLY A 292 7.11 -10.74 19.82
N LYS A 293 7.82 -11.16 18.79
CA LYS A 293 8.55 -10.27 17.87
C LYS A 293 7.72 -9.88 16.66
N GLY A 294 6.58 -10.54 16.47
CA GLY A 294 5.70 -10.33 15.34
C GLY A 294 6.08 -11.18 14.14
N ILE A 295 5.57 -10.79 12.98
CA ILE A 295 5.70 -11.53 11.73
C ILE A 295 6.28 -10.59 10.67
N GLN A 296 7.26 -11.07 9.90
CA GLN A 296 7.65 -10.51 8.61
C GLN A 296 7.03 -11.38 7.53
N LEU A 297 6.18 -10.77 6.70
CA LEU A 297 5.53 -11.44 5.59
C LEU A 297 6.00 -10.82 4.28
N THR A 298 6.62 -11.64 3.42
CA THR A 298 6.98 -11.29 2.05
C THR A 298 6.08 -12.03 1.07
N LEU A 299 5.31 -11.27 0.29
CA LEU A 299 4.41 -11.76 -0.74
C LEU A 299 4.94 -11.37 -2.12
N ALA A 300 4.88 -12.32 -3.06
CA ALA A 300 5.24 -12.10 -4.47
C ALA A 300 4.03 -11.61 -5.31
N GLU A 301 2.92 -11.31 -4.63
CA GLU A 301 1.62 -10.94 -5.20
C GLU A 301 0.83 -10.07 -4.20
N ALA A 302 -0.33 -9.55 -4.62
CA ALA A 302 -1.19 -8.74 -3.77
C ALA A 302 -1.66 -9.48 -2.48
N GLY A 303 -1.83 -8.73 -1.38
CA GLY A 303 -2.17 -9.27 -0.07
C GLY A 303 -3.50 -8.76 0.49
N LEU A 304 -4.35 -9.67 0.99
CA LEU A 304 -5.54 -9.35 1.78
C LEU A 304 -5.35 -9.79 3.24
N ILE A 305 -5.10 -8.82 4.11
CA ILE A 305 -4.75 -9.01 5.51
C ILE A 305 -5.84 -8.37 6.38
N SER A 306 -6.49 -9.17 7.22
CA SER A 306 -7.60 -8.71 8.07
C SER A 306 -7.53 -9.30 9.47
N ALA A 307 -7.51 -8.44 10.48
CA ALA A 307 -7.63 -8.81 11.89
C ALA A 307 -8.95 -8.29 12.47
N GLY A 308 -9.69 -9.14 13.19
CA GLY A 308 -10.91 -8.74 13.89
C GLY A 308 -10.64 -7.76 15.05
N ARG A 309 -9.41 -7.74 15.57
CA ARG A 309 -8.97 -6.81 16.62
C ARG A 309 -7.79 -5.98 16.15
N ASP A 310 -6.57 -6.38 16.47
CA ASP A 310 -5.39 -5.54 16.27
C ASP A 310 -4.39 -6.17 15.30
N ILE A 311 -3.64 -5.33 14.60
CA ILE A 311 -2.40 -5.72 13.92
C ILE A 311 -1.24 -5.11 14.71
N VAL A 312 -0.33 -5.94 15.19
CA VAL A 312 0.78 -5.51 16.06
C VAL A 312 2.11 -6.02 15.53
N ASN A 313 3.05 -5.13 15.19
CA ASN A 313 4.38 -5.50 14.67
C ASN A 313 4.31 -6.51 13.50
N LEU A 314 3.39 -6.30 12.57
CA LEU A 314 3.33 -7.06 11.32
C LEU A 314 4.10 -6.28 10.26
N ASN A 315 5.25 -6.79 9.85
CA ASN A 315 6.02 -6.19 8.77
C ASN A 315 5.63 -6.84 7.45
N LEU A 316 5.39 -6.02 6.44
CA LEU A 316 4.86 -6.45 5.15
C LEU A 316 5.75 -6.00 4.02
N ASP A 317 6.03 -6.94 3.13
CA ASP A 317 6.79 -6.80 1.92
C ASP A 317 5.91 -7.37 0.80
N ILE A 318 5.25 -6.53 0.02
CA ILE A 318 4.28 -6.96 -1.00
C ILE A 318 4.77 -6.55 -2.39
N GLN A 319 4.67 -7.44 -3.37
CA GLN A 319 4.84 -7.11 -4.78
C GLN A 319 3.50 -7.07 -5.51
N HIS A 320 3.31 -6.07 -6.36
CA HIS A 320 2.21 -5.97 -7.31
C HIS A 320 2.73 -6.25 -8.73
N PRO A 321 2.82 -7.53 -9.15
CA PRO A 321 3.24 -7.88 -10.50
C PRO A 321 2.27 -7.40 -11.59
N ASN A 322 1.02 -7.05 -11.24
CA ASN A 322 0.03 -6.54 -12.18
C ASN A 322 -0.37 -5.09 -11.85
N PRO A 323 -0.57 -4.20 -12.85
CA PRO A 323 -0.98 -2.82 -12.60
C PRO A 323 -2.33 -2.64 -11.89
N GLY A 324 -3.22 -3.64 -11.96
CA GLY A 324 -4.53 -3.63 -11.31
C GLY A 324 -4.55 -4.29 -9.92
N ASP A 325 -3.39 -4.66 -9.37
CA ASP A 325 -3.27 -5.32 -8.08
C ASP A 325 -3.69 -4.40 -6.94
N VAL A 326 -4.41 -4.97 -5.97
CA VAL A 326 -4.89 -4.24 -4.81
C VAL A 326 -4.65 -5.03 -3.54
N SER A 327 -3.89 -4.41 -2.65
CA SER A 327 -3.60 -4.92 -1.31
C SER A 327 -4.41 -4.19 -0.24
N VAL A 328 -4.88 -4.94 0.75
CA VAL A 328 -5.70 -4.42 1.85
C VAL A 328 -5.17 -4.94 3.17
N ILE A 329 -4.86 -4.03 4.08
CA ILE A 329 -4.40 -4.29 5.44
C ILE A 329 -5.40 -3.65 6.39
N GLN A 330 -6.17 -4.46 7.12
CA GLN A 330 -7.26 -3.96 7.95
C GLN A 330 -7.22 -4.55 9.36
N ALA A 331 -7.34 -3.67 10.35
CA ALA A 331 -7.61 -4.03 11.74
C ALA A 331 -9.01 -3.55 12.15
N GLY A 332 -9.79 -4.41 12.81
CA GLY A 332 -11.07 -4.03 13.41
C GLY A 332 -10.92 -2.95 14.48
N ARG A 333 -9.71 -2.78 15.04
CA ARG A 333 -9.44 -1.86 16.13
C ARG A 333 -8.18 -1.04 15.90
N ASP A 334 -6.98 -1.57 16.16
CA ASP A 334 -5.75 -0.79 16.09
C ASP A 334 -4.68 -1.44 15.19
N ILE A 335 -3.93 -0.63 14.45
CA ILE A 335 -2.66 -1.02 13.82
C ILE A 335 -1.53 -0.36 14.61
N ARG A 336 -0.56 -1.13 15.10
CA ARG A 336 0.49 -0.60 15.98
C ARG A 336 1.86 -1.21 15.72
N TYR A 337 2.84 -0.35 15.51
CA TYR A 337 4.26 -0.70 15.57
C TYR A 337 4.85 -0.22 16.89
N THR A 338 5.25 -1.17 17.74
CA THR A 338 5.83 -0.84 19.04
C THR A 338 7.26 -0.35 18.87
N PRO A 339 7.65 0.76 19.53
CA PRO A 339 9.00 1.25 19.45
C PRO A 339 10.02 0.22 19.94
N PHE A 340 11.10 0.03 19.19
CA PHE A 340 12.22 -0.79 19.65
C PHE A 340 13.09 0.01 20.61
N ARG A 341 13.70 -0.68 21.58
CA ARG A 341 14.67 -0.10 22.50
C ARG A 341 15.98 -0.87 22.47
N ASP A 342 17.11 -0.16 22.52
CA ASP A 342 18.40 -0.78 22.76
C ASP A 342 18.56 -1.22 24.23
N GLN A 343 19.71 -1.83 24.55
CA GLN A 343 20.04 -2.26 25.92
C GLN A 343 20.14 -1.10 26.92
N ASN A 344 20.25 0.14 26.43
CA ASN A 344 20.35 1.35 27.23
C ASN A 344 18.98 2.05 27.37
N GLY A 345 17.92 1.49 26.79
CA GLY A 345 16.56 2.03 26.81
C GLY A 345 16.28 3.10 25.76
N ASN A 346 17.25 3.44 24.89
CA ASN A 346 17.06 4.41 23.82
C ASN A 346 16.19 3.83 22.71
N PHE A 347 15.39 4.67 22.06
CA PHE A 347 14.64 4.24 20.88
C PHE A 347 15.59 3.89 19.74
N VAL A 348 15.41 2.70 19.18
CA VAL A 348 16.09 2.27 17.95
C VAL A 348 15.06 2.00 16.88
N THR A 349 15.48 2.19 15.64
CA THR A 349 14.62 2.02 14.46
C THR A 349 14.34 0.56 14.15
N ARG A 350 15.26 -0.32 14.55
CA ARG A 350 15.24 -1.76 14.26
C ARG A 350 15.77 -2.54 15.47
N PRO A 351 15.36 -3.80 15.65
CA PRO A 351 16.00 -4.70 16.60
C PRO A 351 17.52 -4.74 16.38
N VAL A 352 18.30 -4.71 17.45
CA VAL A 352 19.77 -4.87 17.38
C VAL A 352 20.08 -6.24 16.75
N GLY A 353 20.67 -6.25 15.55
CA GLY A 353 20.98 -7.47 14.78
C GLY A 353 19.90 -7.94 13.79
N GLY A 354 18.79 -7.20 13.63
CA GLY A 354 17.72 -7.51 12.68
C GLY A 354 17.88 -6.78 11.33
N GLY A 355 18.20 -7.52 10.27
CA GLY A 355 18.23 -7.04 8.90
C GLY A 355 16.90 -7.24 8.17
N GLY A 356 15.81 -6.61 8.63
CA GLY A 356 14.51 -6.58 7.93
C GLY A 356 13.80 -5.23 8.05
N LEU A 357 12.87 -4.92 7.15
CA LEU A 357 12.05 -3.70 7.21
C LEU A 357 11.18 -3.72 8.47
N SER A 358 10.88 -2.54 9.01
CA SER A 358 9.88 -2.39 10.08
C SER A 358 8.76 -1.53 9.52
N GLY A 359 7.66 -2.11 9.05
CA GLY A 359 6.62 -1.35 8.35
C GLY A 359 5.96 -2.12 7.21
N ILE A 360 5.39 -1.37 6.26
CA ILE A 360 4.70 -1.88 5.07
C ILE A 360 5.42 -1.33 3.84
N GLN A 361 5.91 -2.22 2.98
CA GLN A 361 6.53 -1.88 1.71
C GLN A 361 5.77 -2.55 0.56
N VAL A 362 5.52 -1.79 -0.51
CA VAL A 362 4.85 -2.27 -1.72
C VAL A 362 5.68 -1.95 -2.96
N GLY A 363 6.07 -2.97 -3.72
CA GLY A 363 6.67 -2.84 -5.05
C GLY A 363 5.59 -2.93 -6.13
N GLY A 364 5.81 -2.25 -7.27
CA GLY A 364 4.89 -2.19 -8.40
C GLY A 364 3.73 -1.19 -8.24
N PRO A 365 2.90 -1.00 -9.30
CA PRO A 365 1.78 -0.07 -9.30
C PRO A 365 0.51 -0.70 -8.71
N GLY A 366 -0.65 -0.04 -8.82
CA GLY A 366 -1.92 -0.50 -8.24
C GLY A 366 -2.26 0.27 -6.97
N SER A 367 -2.91 -0.36 -5.98
CA SER A 367 -3.20 0.34 -4.72
C SER A 367 -3.03 -0.50 -3.45
N VAL A 368 -2.64 0.18 -2.37
CA VAL A 368 -2.56 -0.37 -1.03
C VAL A 368 -3.41 0.46 -0.08
N ALA A 369 -4.26 -0.22 0.70
CA ALA A 369 -5.04 0.43 1.73
C ALA A 369 -4.74 -0.11 3.12
N VAL A 370 -4.48 0.78 4.06
CA VAL A 370 -4.16 0.49 5.46
C VAL A 370 -5.24 1.10 6.35
N MET A 371 -6.00 0.26 7.04
CA MET A 371 -7.24 0.67 7.70
C MET A 371 -7.32 0.18 9.14
N ALA A 372 -7.75 1.05 10.05
CA ALA A 372 -8.05 0.69 11.44
C ALA A 372 -9.39 1.28 11.89
N GLY A 373 -10.15 0.50 12.65
CA GLY A 373 -11.39 0.97 13.27
C GLY A 373 -11.17 2.13 14.25
N ARG A 374 -9.98 2.21 14.86
CA ARG A 374 -9.60 3.26 15.81
C ARG A 374 -8.24 3.86 15.47
N ASN A 375 -7.14 3.30 15.97
CA ASN A 375 -5.84 3.97 15.90
C ASN A 375 -4.90 3.32 14.90
N ILE A 376 -4.14 4.14 14.18
CA ILE A 376 -2.95 3.70 13.46
C ILE A 376 -1.75 4.40 14.10
N ASP A 377 -0.91 3.64 14.78
CA ASP A 377 0.32 4.12 15.39
C ASP A 377 1.53 3.46 14.71
N LEU A 378 2.20 4.20 13.85
CA LEU A 378 3.39 3.75 13.14
C LEU A 378 4.65 3.83 14.01
N GLY A 379 4.58 4.40 15.22
CA GLY A 379 5.68 4.40 16.18
C GLY A 379 7.02 4.84 15.59
N THR A 380 8.03 3.96 15.72
CA THR A 380 9.38 4.14 15.16
C THR A 380 9.66 3.32 13.90
N SER A 381 8.61 2.77 13.28
CA SER A 381 8.70 1.98 12.06
C SER A 381 9.15 2.83 10.87
N ASP A 382 9.68 2.22 9.82
CA ASP A 382 9.93 2.82 8.51
C ASP A 382 8.63 3.36 7.88
N GLY A 383 7.49 2.80 8.30
CA GLY A 383 6.15 3.28 7.99
C GLY A 383 5.56 2.60 6.77
N ILE A 384 4.93 3.35 5.86
CA ILE A 384 4.31 2.83 4.64
C ILE A 384 5.05 3.40 3.44
N VAL A 385 5.64 2.54 2.61
CA VAL A 385 6.47 2.97 1.48
C VAL A 385 6.06 2.22 0.22
N THR A 386 5.77 2.94 -0.86
CA THR A 386 5.63 2.35 -2.20
C THR A 386 6.88 2.66 -3.02
N LEU A 387 7.48 1.61 -3.56
CA LEU A 387 8.73 1.69 -4.31
C LEU A 387 8.49 1.78 -5.82
N GLY A 388 7.43 1.15 -6.33
CA GLY A 388 7.30 0.86 -7.75
C GLY A 388 8.31 -0.20 -8.21
N ASP A 389 8.98 0.06 -9.32
CA ASP A 389 9.95 -0.81 -10.00
C ASP A 389 11.41 -0.62 -9.50
N GLN A 390 11.60 -0.05 -8.31
CA GLN A 390 12.94 0.25 -7.79
C GLN A 390 13.58 -0.99 -7.19
N GLU A 391 14.90 -1.20 -7.32
CA GLU A 391 15.61 -2.36 -6.74
C GLU A 391 15.93 -2.19 -5.23
N THR A 392 15.52 -1.09 -4.61
CA THR A 392 15.85 -0.82 -3.20
C THR A 392 14.93 -1.59 -2.25
N GLY A 393 15.48 -2.25 -1.22
CA GLY A 393 14.67 -2.95 -0.21
C GLY A 393 14.43 -4.44 -0.50
N ALA A 394 13.53 -5.07 0.24
CA ALA A 394 13.29 -6.53 0.17
C ALA A 394 12.29 -6.94 -0.92
N VAL A 395 11.47 -6.00 -1.40
CA VAL A 395 10.56 -6.15 -2.55
C VAL A 395 10.97 -5.30 -3.74
N GLY A 396 12.16 -4.72 -3.69
CA GLY A 396 12.66 -3.92 -4.79
C GLY A 396 12.93 -4.81 -6.00
N ASN A 397 12.17 -4.61 -7.08
CA ASN A 397 12.22 -5.47 -8.26
C ASN A 397 12.02 -4.64 -9.53
N ILE A 398 13.11 -4.45 -10.28
CA ILE A 398 13.13 -3.75 -11.58
C ILE A 398 12.27 -4.43 -12.65
N ASN A 399 11.92 -5.70 -12.45
CA ASN A 399 11.08 -6.44 -13.38
C ASN A 399 9.57 -6.23 -13.13
N LEU A 400 9.20 -5.42 -12.13
CA LEU A 400 7.81 -5.01 -11.91
C LEU A 400 7.41 -3.94 -12.94
N PRO A 401 6.11 -3.79 -13.24
CA PRO A 401 5.64 -2.68 -14.05
C PRO A 401 6.05 -1.33 -13.43
N ALA A 402 6.37 -0.35 -14.27
CA ALA A 402 6.76 0.99 -13.83
C ALA A 402 5.63 1.69 -13.06
N GLY A 403 6.01 2.48 -12.04
CA GLY A 403 5.09 3.25 -11.21
C GLY A 403 4.89 2.66 -9.81
N GLY A 404 4.75 3.54 -8.81
CA GLY A 404 4.39 3.15 -7.44
C GLY A 404 2.89 2.98 -7.25
N ALA A 405 2.50 2.17 -6.25
CA ALA A 405 1.11 2.03 -5.85
C ALA A 405 0.58 3.29 -5.13
N ASP A 406 -0.72 3.54 -5.30
CA ASP A 406 -1.47 4.50 -4.50
C ASP A 406 -1.60 4.01 -3.05
N VAL A 407 -1.49 4.93 -2.09
CA VAL A 407 -1.59 4.64 -0.66
C VAL A 407 -2.82 5.30 -0.07
N SER A 408 -3.74 4.49 0.43
CA SER A 408 -4.93 4.96 1.18
C SER A 408 -4.80 4.57 2.66
N VAL A 409 -4.61 5.53 3.55
CA VAL A 409 -4.52 5.31 5.02
C VAL A 409 -5.77 5.83 5.72
N LEU A 410 -6.50 4.94 6.40
CA LEU A 410 -7.78 5.26 7.04
C LEU A 410 -7.77 4.84 8.52
N ALA A 411 -7.78 5.81 9.43
CA ALA A 411 -7.92 5.59 10.87
C ALA A 411 -9.29 6.09 11.35
N GLY A 412 -9.68 5.74 12.58
CA GLY A 412 -10.90 6.26 13.22
C GLY A 412 -12.19 5.89 12.47
N LEU A 413 -12.19 4.80 11.69
CA LEU A 413 -13.33 4.45 10.84
C LEU A 413 -14.59 4.04 11.63
N GLY A 414 -14.47 3.63 12.89
CA GLY A 414 -15.63 3.19 13.68
C GLY A 414 -16.41 2.07 12.99
N GLY A 415 -17.67 2.36 12.62
CA GLY A 415 -18.58 1.45 11.88
C GLY A 415 -18.20 1.22 10.41
N GLY A 416 -17.24 1.98 9.87
CA GLY A 416 -16.82 1.93 8.47
C GLY A 416 -17.25 3.15 7.68
N ALA A 417 -16.94 3.16 6.39
CA ALA A 417 -17.29 4.24 5.46
C ALA A 417 -18.42 3.80 4.52
N ASP A 418 -19.44 4.65 4.35
CA ASP A 418 -20.58 4.41 3.47
C ASP A 418 -20.29 4.89 2.05
N TYR A 419 -19.48 4.10 1.37
CA TYR A 419 -19.16 4.36 -0.01
C TYR A 419 -20.32 4.14 -0.98
N ALA A 420 -21.36 3.40 -0.57
CA ALA A 420 -22.52 3.17 -1.40
C ALA A 420 -23.36 4.45 -1.50
N SER A 421 -23.63 5.10 -0.36
CA SER A 421 -24.32 6.40 -0.32
C SER A 421 -23.53 7.49 -1.06
N LEU A 422 -22.21 7.54 -0.88
CA LEU A 422 -21.34 8.44 -1.62
C LEU A 422 -21.44 8.21 -3.14
N PHE A 423 -21.33 6.95 -3.60
CA PHE A 423 -21.45 6.62 -5.02
C PHE A 423 -22.82 7.01 -5.58
N GLN A 424 -23.90 6.65 -4.89
CA GLN A 424 -25.26 6.93 -5.38
C GLN A 424 -25.53 8.43 -5.48
N THR A 425 -25.07 9.21 -4.51
CA THR A 425 -25.37 10.65 -4.45
C THR A 425 -24.43 11.46 -5.33
N LEU A 426 -23.13 11.25 -5.21
CA LEU A 426 -22.12 12.09 -5.87
C LEU A 426 -21.73 11.60 -7.25
N VAL A 427 -21.86 10.31 -7.56
CA VAL A 427 -21.44 9.77 -8.86
C VAL A 427 -22.64 9.43 -9.73
N ALA A 428 -23.49 8.49 -9.31
CA ALA A 428 -24.64 8.07 -10.09
C ALA A 428 -25.69 9.18 -10.23
N GLY A 429 -25.87 9.98 -9.19
CA GLY A 429 -26.77 11.13 -9.14
C GLY A 429 -26.20 12.45 -9.66
N ALA A 430 -24.93 12.48 -10.09
CA ALA A 430 -24.33 13.69 -10.65
C ALA A 430 -25.12 14.16 -11.89
N ALA A 431 -25.41 15.47 -11.95
CA ALA A 431 -26.01 16.07 -13.13
C ALA A 431 -25.09 15.86 -14.33
N SER A 432 -25.64 15.41 -15.45
CA SER A 432 -24.87 14.98 -16.61
C SER A 432 -24.10 16.16 -17.23
N PHE A 433 -24.76 17.27 -17.55
CA PHE A 433 -24.15 18.52 -18.06
C PHE A 433 -25.21 19.64 -17.94
N ASP A 434 -25.06 20.58 -17.01
CA ASP A 434 -25.93 21.78 -16.92
C ASP A 434 -25.37 22.97 -17.72
N ALA A 435 -24.06 22.96 -17.97
CA ALA A 435 -23.31 23.91 -18.80
C ALA A 435 -22.02 23.23 -19.32
N PRO A 436 -21.35 23.77 -20.36
CA PRO A 436 -20.05 23.26 -20.78
C PRO A 436 -19.05 23.26 -19.62
N VAL A 437 -18.23 22.21 -19.56
CA VAL A 437 -17.22 22.00 -18.52
C VAL A 437 -15.85 22.29 -19.11
N ASP A 438 -15.14 23.22 -18.48
CA ASP A 438 -13.75 23.53 -18.81
C ASP A 438 -12.85 22.75 -17.85
N GLY A 439 -11.81 22.12 -18.39
CA GLY A 439 -10.89 21.31 -17.58
C GLY A 439 -9.56 21.07 -18.27
N GLN A 440 -8.54 20.81 -17.45
CA GLN A 440 -7.25 20.36 -17.93
C GLN A 440 -7.24 18.84 -18.04
N PHE A 441 -6.78 18.31 -19.17
CA PHE A 441 -6.70 16.88 -19.42
C PHE A 441 -5.29 16.49 -19.86
N SER A 442 -4.77 15.45 -19.22
CA SER A 442 -3.50 14.82 -19.49
C SER A 442 -3.77 13.55 -20.29
N LEU A 443 -3.21 13.51 -21.50
CA LEU A 443 -3.42 12.45 -22.47
C LEU A 443 -2.13 11.68 -22.66
N ARG A 444 -2.14 10.38 -22.36
CA ARG A 444 -0.99 9.49 -22.56
C ARG A 444 -1.20 8.62 -23.78
N GLY A 445 -0.16 8.35 -24.55
CA GLY A 445 -0.25 7.37 -25.64
C GLY A 445 -0.63 6.00 -25.09
N ARG A 446 -1.48 5.25 -25.80
CA ARG A 446 -1.85 3.88 -25.40
C ARG A 446 -0.60 2.97 -25.27
N PRO A 447 -0.66 1.89 -24.47
CA PRO A 447 0.44 0.94 -24.33
C PRO A 447 1.06 0.54 -25.69
N GLY A 448 2.39 0.65 -25.80
CA GLY A 448 3.13 0.39 -27.03
C GLY A 448 3.19 1.57 -28.02
N ARG A 449 2.62 2.73 -27.68
CA ARG A 449 2.70 3.97 -28.47
C ARG A 449 3.31 5.12 -27.66
N PRO A 450 4.64 5.18 -27.53
CA PRO A 450 5.29 6.30 -26.83
C PRO A 450 4.98 7.63 -27.54
N LEU A 451 4.93 8.71 -26.76
CA LEU A 451 4.60 10.05 -27.25
C LEU A 451 5.74 10.61 -28.12
N THR A 452 5.77 10.20 -29.39
CA THR A 452 6.65 10.80 -30.41
C THR A 452 6.07 12.12 -30.90
N ASP A 453 6.89 12.97 -31.54
CA ASP A 453 6.39 14.24 -32.12
C ASP A 453 5.30 13.99 -33.19
N ALA A 454 5.37 12.86 -33.89
CA ALA A 454 4.34 12.44 -34.84
C ALA A 454 3.03 12.08 -34.12
N LEU A 455 3.10 11.25 -33.06
CA LEU A 455 1.92 10.91 -32.27
C LEU A 455 1.33 12.13 -31.58
N PHE A 456 2.17 13.05 -31.10
CA PHE A 456 1.75 14.31 -30.49
C PHE A 456 0.85 15.13 -31.43
N GLU A 457 1.27 15.33 -32.69
CA GLU A 457 0.45 16.05 -33.67
C GLU A 457 -0.80 15.25 -34.07
N GLU A 458 -0.71 13.93 -34.17
CA GLU A 458 -1.85 13.05 -34.45
C GLU A 458 -2.93 13.16 -33.37
N MET A 459 -2.53 13.12 -32.09
CA MET A 459 -3.41 13.31 -30.94
C MET A 459 -4.06 14.70 -30.98
N ARG A 460 -3.28 15.75 -31.24
CA ARG A 460 -3.79 17.13 -31.31
C ARG A 460 -4.84 17.31 -32.41
N VAL A 461 -4.62 16.72 -33.59
CA VAL A 461 -5.58 16.75 -34.70
C VAL A 461 -6.82 15.94 -34.36
N ALA A 462 -6.67 14.75 -33.76
CA ALA A 462 -7.79 13.90 -33.36
C ALA A 462 -8.71 14.62 -32.36
N LEU A 463 -8.16 15.31 -31.36
CA LEU A 463 -8.95 16.09 -30.39
C LEU A 463 -9.83 17.14 -31.05
N GLY A 464 -9.30 17.86 -32.04
CA GLY A 464 -10.07 18.88 -32.77
C GLY A 464 -11.16 18.31 -33.69
N GLY A 465 -11.14 17.00 -33.95
CA GLY A 465 -12.15 16.30 -34.74
C GLY A 465 -13.31 15.72 -33.92
N ILE A 466 -13.24 15.77 -32.59
CA ILE A 466 -14.30 15.25 -31.72
C ILE A 466 -15.39 16.31 -31.57
N GLU A 467 -16.62 15.96 -31.99
CA GLU A 467 -17.78 16.82 -31.80
C GLU A 467 -18.04 17.07 -30.31
N GLY A 468 -18.23 18.35 -29.95
CA GLY A 468 -18.46 18.77 -28.57
C GLY A 468 -17.21 18.93 -27.70
N VAL A 469 -16.00 18.75 -28.27
CA VAL A 469 -14.71 19.05 -27.62
C VAL A 469 -14.07 20.27 -28.27
N ARG A 470 -13.66 21.26 -27.45
CA ARG A 470 -12.98 22.47 -27.92
C ARG A 470 -11.69 22.69 -27.13
N LEU A 471 -10.58 22.85 -27.84
CA LEU A 471 -9.33 23.33 -27.26
C LEU A 471 -9.47 24.80 -26.87
N ILE A 472 -9.22 25.12 -25.60
CA ILE A 472 -9.21 26.49 -25.07
C ILE A 472 -7.79 26.87 -24.63
N PRO A 473 -7.40 28.16 -24.67
CA PRO A 473 -6.12 28.59 -24.12
C PRO A 473 -6.08 28.41 -22.60
N GLY A 474 -4.99 27.84 -22.07
CA GLY A 474 -4.73 27.82 -20.63
C GLY A 474 -4.21 29.16 -20.10
N ASP A 475 -3.86 29.19 -18.81
CA ASP A 475 -3.37 30.41 -18.12
C ASP A 475 -2.08 30.98 -18.73
N ASP A 476 -1.29 30.14 -19.38
CA ASP A 476 -0.07 30.53 -20.11
C ASP A 476 -0.34 30.96 -21.57
N GLY A 477 -1.61 31.00 -21.98
CA GLY A 477 -2.06 31.32 -23.33
C GLY A 477 -1.87 30.20 -24.36
N LYS A 478 -1.36 29.03 -23.97
CA LYS A 478 -1.16 27.88 -24.86
C LYS A 478 -2.34 26.92 -24.77
N THR A 479 -2.66 26.26 -25.88
CA THR A 479 -3.76 25.26 -25.94
C THR A 479 -3.31 23.84 -25.65
N SER A 480 -2.00 23.56 -25.76
CA SER A 480 -1.41 22.24 -25.56
C SER A 480 0.05 22.33 -25.13
N ARG A 481 0.50 21.44 -24.25
CA ARG A 481 1.89 21.33 -23.79
C ARG A 481 2.28 19.86 -23.67
N ARG A 482 3.50 19.53 -24.09
CA ARG A 482 4.11 18.22 -23.79
C ARG A 482 4.72 18.27 -22.39
N VAL A 483 4.37 17.30 -21.54
CA VAL A 483 4.87 17.15 -20.17
C VAL A 483 5.24 15.69 -19.97
N GLY A 484 6.55 15.39 -19.98
CA GLY A 484 7.04 14.01 -20.02
C GLY A 484 6.45 13.24 -21.21
N ASP A 485 5.79 12.11 -20.90
CA ASP A 485 5.11 11.25 -21.87
C ASP A 485 3.61 11.56 -22.04
N SER A 486 3.15 12.69 -21.49
CA SER A 486 1.76 13.15 -21.61
C SER A 486 1.64 14.41 -22.47
N LEU A 487 0.55 14.49 -23.23
CA LEU A 487 0.05 15.72 -23.82
C LEU A 487 -0.97 16.34 -22.87
N VAL A 488 -0.66 17.50 -22.32
CA VAL A 488 -1.55 18.26 -21.45
C VAL A 488 -2.28 19.31 -22.27
N VAL A 489 -3.61 19.30 -22.21
CA VAL A 489 -4.49 20.21 -22.96
C VAL A 489 -5.54 20.82 -22.06
N GLN A 490 -5.98 22.03 -22.38
CA GLN A 490 -7.16 22.64 -21.78
C GLN A 490 -8.33 22.45 -22.75
N LEU A 491 -9.39 21.79 -22.28
CA LEU A 491 -10.55 21.44 -23.09
C LEU A 491 -11.81 22.00 -22.44
N GLN A 492 -12.68 22.53 -23.29
CA GLN A 492 -14.10 22.68 -23.01
C GLN A 492 -14.84 21.49 -23.62
N VAL A 493 -15.65 20.81 -22.82
CA VAL A 493 -16.52 19.71 -23.24
C VAL A 493 -17.97 20.08 -22.98
N ASP A 494 -18.89 19.74 -23.89
CA ASP A 494 -20.29 20.19 -23.82
C ASP A 494 -21.32 19.10 -23.50
N SER A 495 -20.91 17.83 -23.49
CA SER A 495 -21.83 16.69 -23.37
C SER A 495 -21.13 15.39 -22.93
N GLU A 496 -21.88 14.46 -22.34
CA GLU A 496 -21.38 13.14 -21.95
C GLU A 496 -20.93 12.32 -23.17
N GLN A 497 -21.55 12.55 -24.33
CA GLN A 497 -21.19 11.92 -25.59
C GLN A 497 -19.82 12.42 -26.08
N ALA A 498 -19.53 13.72 -25.94
CA ALA A 498 -18.23 14.27 -26.27
C ALA A 498 -17.11 13.66 -25.40
N VAL A 499 -17.35 13.54 -24.08
CA VAL A 499 -16.41 12.88 -23.18
C VAL A 499 -16.29 11.39 -23.50
N SER A 500 -17.40 10.69 -23.75
CA SER A 500 -17.35 9.26 -24.15
C SER A 500 -16.56 9.06 -25.45
N ALA A 501 -16.69 9.97 -26.42
CA ALA A 501 -15.91 9.94 -27.65
C ALA A 501 -14.42 10.16 -27.39
N LEU A 502 -14.07 11.10 -26.50
CA LEU A 502 -12.70 11.31 -26.03
C LEU A 502 -12.10 10.02 -25.42
N LEU A 503 -12.85 9.35 -24.56
CA LEU A 503 -12.44 8.11 -23.89
C LEU A 503 -12.38 6.89 -24.81
N SER A 504 -13.03 6.93 -25.97
CA SER A 504 -13.03 5.85 -26.97
C SER A 504 -11.83 5.90 -27.92
N SER A 505 -10.94 6.88 -27.77
CA SER A 505 -9.77 7.06 -28.63
C SER A 505 -8.84 5.84 -28.61
N ASP A 506 -8.42 5.38 -29.80
CA ASP A 506 -7.39 4.35 -29.98
C ASP A 506 -5.96 4.92 -29.88
N LEU A 507 -5.82 6.26 -29.83
CA LEU A 507 -4.52 6.93 -29.81
C LEU A 507 -4.00 7.14 -28.38
N PHE A 508 -4.91 7.48 -27.47
CA PHE A 508 -4.54 7.94 -26.13
C PHE A 508 -5.52 7.50 -25.05
N GLU A 509 -5.05 7.59 -23.81
CA GLU A 509 -5.80 7.39 -22.58
C GLU A 509 -5.87 8.72 -21.82
N VAL A 510 -7.00 8.96 -21.17
CA VAL A 510 -7.23 10.15 -20.32
C VAL A 510 -7.01 9.74 -18.86
N ASP A 511 -6.33 10.59 -18.10
CA ASP A 511 -6.16 10.38 -16.67
C ASP A 511 -7.49 10.52 -15.91
N ASN A 512 -7.76 9.62 -14.94
CA ASN A 512 -8.97 9.70 -14.13
C ASN A 512 -8.96 10.90 -13.20
N ASP A 513 -7.79 11.30 -12.70
CA ASP A 513 -7.64 12.47 -11.83
C ASP A 513 -8.16 13.74 -12.50
N ASP A 514 -7.95 13.87 -13.80
CA ASP A 514 -8.36 15.04 -14.58
C ASP A 514 -9.88 15.05 -14.82
N LEU A 515 -10.49 13.88 -15.07
CA LEU A 515 -11.95 13.73 -15.13
C LEU A 515 -12.61 14.06 -13.79
N VAL A 516 -12.03 13.57 -12.68
CA VAL A 516 -12.51 13.86 -11.33
C VAL A 516 -12.35 15.35 -11.02
N ALA A 517 -11.19 15.95 -11.31
CA ALA A 517 -10.95 17.38 -11.08
C ALA A 517 -11.93 18.27 -11.84
N ALA A 518 -12.36 17.87 -13.04
CA ALA A 518 -13.38 18.55 -13.84
C ALA A 518 -14.83 18.31 -13.35
N GLY A 519 -15.04 17.44 -12.34
CA GLY A 519 -16.37 17.07 -11.85
C GLY A 519 -17.11 16.05 -12.73
N LEU A 520 -16.43 15.46 -13.72
CA LEU A 520 -17.00 14.49 -14.66
C LEU A 520 -17.01 13.07 -14.07
N TYR A 521 -17.58 12.90 -12.88
CA TYR A 521 -17.45 11.67 -12.09
C TYR A 521 -18.01 10.42 -12.78
N ARG A 522 -19.13 10.55 -13.51
CA ARG A 522 -19.71 9.44 -14.27
C ARG A 522 -18.76 8.96 -15.36
N ASN A 523 -18.10 9.88 -16.05
CA ASN A 523 -17.11 9.56 -17.08
C ASN A 523 -15.79 9.05 -16.49
N ALA A 524 -15.40 9.49 -15.29
CA ALA A 524 -14.27 8.90 -14.56
C ALA A 524 -14.52 7.42 -14.26
N VAL A 525 -15.74 7.05 -13.84
CA VAL A 525 -16.13 5.64 -13.67
C VAL A 525 -16.10 4.87 -14.99
N GLN A 526 -16.62 5.47 -16.07
CA GLN A 526 -16.56 4.85 -17.40
C GLN A 526 -15.11 4.56 -17.80
N ASN A 527 -14.23 5.57 -17.72
CA ASN A 527 -12.83 5.44 -18.08
C ASN A 527 -12.12 4.38 -17.23
N PHE A 528 -12.35 4.40 -15.91
CA PHE A 528 -11.84 3.38 -15.00
C PHE A 528 -12.24 1.96 -15.41
N MET A 529 -13.52 1.74 -15.74
CA MET A 529 -14.01 0.42 -16.17
C MET A 529 -13.38 -0.02 -17.50
N GLN A 530 -13.17 0.92 -18.43
CA GLN A 530 -12.49 0.63 -19.71
C GLN A 530 -11.02 0.24 -19.51
N LEU A 531 -10.28 1.03 -18.73
CA LEU A 531 -8.86 0.78 -18.44
C LEU A 531 -8.68 -0.56 -17.71
N ARG A 532 -9.57 -0.85 -16.76
CA ARG A 532 -9.52 -2.10 -15.97
C ARG A 532 -9.83 -3.35 -16.79
N SER A 533 -10.80 -3.26 -17.70
CA SER A 533 -11.27 -4.41 -18.49
C SER A 533 -10.52 -4.60 -19.80
N GLY A 534 -9.87 -3.55 -20.31
CA GLY A 534 -9.30 -3.50 -21.65
C GLY A 534 -10.36 -3.44 -22.76
N ALA A 535 -11.64 -3.25 -22.43
CA ALA A 535 -12.76 -3.22 -23.37
C ALA A 535 -13.49 -1.87 -23.32
N ALA A 536 -14.19 -1.53 -24.41
CA ALA A 536 -15.09 -0.36 -24.41
C ALA A 536 -16.28 -0.60 -23.47
N PHE A 537 -16.68 0.43 -22.72
CA PHE A 537 -17.81 0.38 -21.79
C PHE A 537 -18.78 1.51 -22.08
N ALA A 538 -20.07 1.18 -22.24
CA ALA A 538 -21.11 2.19 -22.27
C ALA A 538 -21.26 2.82 -20.88
N LEU A 539 -21.59 4.11 -20.83
CA LEU A 539 -21.66 4.87 -19.57
C LEU A 539 -22.61 4.23 -18.55
N ALA A 540 -23.84 3.89 -18.95
CA ALA A 540 -24.83 3.29 -18.05
C ALA A 540 -24.33 1.94 -17.48
N ASP A 541 -23.85 1.05 -18.35
CA ASP A 541 -23.31 -0.27 -17.95
C ASP A 541 -22.09 -0.13 -17.03
N SER A 542 -21.27 0.91 -17.23
CA SER A 542 -20.08 1.16 -16.41
C SER A 542 -20.44 1.50 -14.96
N LEU A 543 -21.51 2.27 -14.73
CA LEU A 543 -21.96 2.65 -13.38
C LEU A 543 -22.47 1.42 -12.61
N ASP A 544 -23.28 0.59 -13.26
CA ASP A 544 -23.79 -0.65 -12.66
C ASP A 544 -22.64 -1.62 -12.36
N ALA A 545 -21.75 -1.84 -13.33
CA ALA A 545 -20.59 -2.72 -13.16
C ALA A 545 -19.66 -2.24 -12.04
N PHE A 546 -19.36 -0.94 -11.99
CA PHE A 546 -18.51 -0.34 -10.95
C PHE A 546 -19.11 -0.47 -9.55
N ASN A 547 -20.42 -0.32 -9.41
CA ASN A 547 -21.12 -0.48 -8.13
C ASN A 547 -21.07 -1.93 -7.62
N THR A 548 -21.00 -2.92 -8.52
CA THR A 548 -20.87 -4.34 -8.15
C THR A 548 -19.43 -4.79 -7.88
N LEU A 549 -18.43 -3.96 -8.16
CA LEU A 549 -17.03 -4.31 -7.90
C LEU A 549 -16.78 -4.51 -6.40
N PRO A 550 -15.94 -5.50 -6.02
CA PRO A 550 -15.42 -5.59 -4.67
C PRO A 550 -14.85 -4.25 -4.21
N ARG A 551 -15.19 -3.83 -2.98
CA ARG A 551 -14.87 -2.51 -2.43
C ARG A 551 -13.41 -2.08 -2.60
N ARG A 552 -12.49 -3.03 -2.52
CA ARG A 552 -11.06 -2.78 -2.70
C ARG A 552 -10.73 -2.15 -4.06
N PHE A 553 -11.48 -2.45 -5.11
CA PHE A 553 -11.21 -1.99 -6.48
C PHE A 553 -11.85 -0.64 -6.83
N ASN A 554 -12.98 -0.29 -6.23
CA ASN A 554 -13.66 0.99 -6.49
C ASN A 554 -13.37 2.06 -5.43
N ARG A 555 -12.57 1.75 -4.41
CA ARG A 555 -12.29 2.66 -3.30
C ARG A 555 -11.55 3.91 -3.68
N ASP A 556 -10.42 3.78 -4.36
CA ASP A 556 -9.52 4.91 -4.54
C ASP A 556 -10.18 5.98 -5.42
N LEU A 557 -10.83 5.57 -6.52
CA LEU A 557 -11.61 6.50 -7.35
C LEU A 557 -12.73 7.21 -6.57
N LEU A 558 -13.41 6.53 -5.64
CA LEU A 558 -14.45 7.16 -4.82
C LEU A 558 -13.87 8.08 -3.74
N LEU A 559 -12.65 7.81 -3.27
CA LEU A 559 -11.92 8.74 -2.41
C LEU A 559 -11.45 9.97 -3.20
N ASP A 560 -11.11 9.84 -4.48
CA ASP A 560 -10.81 10.99 -5.34
C ASP A 560 -12.01 11.90 -5.52
N VAL A 561 -13.18 11.32 -5.79
CA VAL A 561 -14.44 12.06 -5.83
C VAL A 561 -14.66 12.79 -4.50
N PHE A 562 -14.52 12.09 -3.36
CA PHE A 562 -14.65 12.68 -2.04
C PHE A 562 -13.70 13.87 -1.82
N PHE A 563 -12.41 13.73 -2.12
CA PHE A 563 -11.45 14.81 -1.95
C PHE A 563 -11.67 15.96 -2.91
N ASN A 564 -12.17 15.68 -4.12
CA ASN A 564 -12.55 16.74 -5.05
C ASN A 564 -13.73 17.57 -4.54
N GLU A 565 -14.73 16.94 -3.89
CA GLU A 565 -15.82 17.66 -3.22
C GLU A 565 -15.32 18.57 -2.10
N LEU A 566 -14.40 18.08 -1.25
CA LEU A 566 -13.77 18.89 -0.20
C LEU A 566 -13.01 20.08 -0.81
N LYS A 567 -12.22 19.82 -1.85
CA LYS A 567 -11.44 20.83 -2.55
C LYS A 567 -12.33 21.90 -3.18
N ALA A 568 -13.35 21.49 -3.93
CA ALA A 568 -14.28 22.41 -4.58
C ALA A 568 -15.05 23.26 -3.56
N SER A 569 -15.48 22.67 -2.45
CA SER A 569 -16.12 23.37 -1.34
C SER A 569 -15.17 24.40 -0.72
N GLY A 570 -13.95 23.99 -0.33
CA GLY A 570 -12.99 24.90 0.27
C GLY A 570 -12.62 26.08 -0.63
N VAL A 571 -12.44 25.84 -1.94
CA VAL A 571 -12.21 26.92 -2.92
C VAL A 571 -13.41 27.88 -3.00
N ALA A 572 -14.65 27.38 -2.97
CA ALA A 572 -15.83 28.24 -2.94
C ALA A 572 -15.86 29.11 -1.67
N ALA A 573 -15.50 28.55 -0.51
CA ALA A 573 -15.41 29.28 0.76
C ALA A 573 -14.40 30.44 0.71
N THR A 574 -13.29 30.31 -0.03
CA THR A 574 -12.32 31.43 -0.19
C THR A 574 -12.90 32.66 -0.88
N LYS A 575 -14.01 32.52 -1.62
CA LYS A 575 -14.67 33.60 -2.36
C LYS A 575 -15.74 34.33 -1.55
N GLY A 576 -15.93 33.97 -0.26
CA GLY A 576 -16.93 34.57 0.62
C GLY A 576 -18.37 34.12 0.33
N ASP A 577 -18.53 32.94 -0.27
CA ASP A 577 -19.86 32.34 -0.49
C ASP A 577 -20.46 31.87 0.85
N ASN A 578 -21.72 32.25 1.11
CA ASN A 578 -22.42 31.97 2.38
C ASN A 578 -22.67 30.47 2.62
N GLU A 579 -22.53 29.64 1.59
CA GLU A 579 -22.62 28.17 1.66
C GLU A 579 -21.25 27.47 1.56
N GLY A 580 -20.13 28.21 1.63
CA GLY A 580 -18.82 27.75 1.17
C GLY A 580 -18.37 26.33 1.58
N PHE A 581 -18.64 25.90 2.81
CA PHE A 581 -18.24 24.57 3.29
C PHE A 581 -19.35 23.49 3.27
N SER A 582 -20.59 23.85 2.90
CA SER A 582 -21.76 22.95 2.98
C SER A 582 -21.57 21.71 2.11
N ARG A 583 -21.05 21.88 0.89
CA ARG A 583 -20.74 20.81 -0.06
C ARG A 583 -19.74 19.80 0.51
N GLY A 584 -18.68 20.29 1.15
CA GLY A 584 -17.67 19.45 1.80
C GLY A 584 -18.23 18.67 2.99
N PHE A 585 -19.00 19.33 3.87
CA PHE A 585 -19.66 18.66 4.99
C PHE A 585 -20.69 17.62 4.53
N ALA A 586 -21.46 17.90 3.45
CA ALA A 586 -22.37 16.92 2.88
C ALA A 586 -21.64 15.67 2.37
N ALA A 587 -20.48 15.83 1.72
CA ALA A 587 -19.65 14.70 1.28
C ALA A 587 -19.09 13.90 2.47
N ILE A 588 -18.72 14.57 3.57
CA ILE A 588 -18.27 13.94 4.82
C ILE A 588 -19.42 13.13 5.45
N ASP A 589 -20.60 13.73 5.58
CA ASP A 589 -21.77 13.08 6.17
C ASP A 589 -22.24 11.88 5.33
N LEU A 590 -22.10 11.95 4.00
CA LEU A 590 -22.38 10.83 3.10
C LEU A 590 -21.40 9.67 3.29
N LEU A 591 -20.10 9.96 3.41
CA LEU A 591 -19.07 8.91 3.51
C LEU A 591 -18.94 8.35 4.93
N PHE A 592 -19.19 9.16 5.96
CA PHE A 592 -18.96 8.82 7.36
C PHE A 592 -20.16 9.09 8.27
N PRO A 593 -21.35 8.52 7.97
CA PRO A 593 -22.55 8.78 8.76
C PRO A 593 -22.48 8.24 10.19
N GLU A 594 -21.70 7.18 10.42
CA GLU A 594 -21.57 6.48 11.71
C GLU A 594 -20.22 6.74 12.41
N ALA A 595 -19.40 7.68 11.91
CA ALA A 595 -18.14 8.01 12.56
C ALA A 595 -18.40 8.66 13.93
N ALA A 596 -17.93 8.00 15.00
CA ALA A 596 -18.02 8.55 16.35
C ALA A 596 -16.89 9.58 16.58
N PRO A 597 -17.17 10.72 17.22
CA PRO A 597 -16.13 11.62 17.72
C PRO A 597 -15.13 10.87 18.62
N ASP A 598 -13.86 11.22 18.50
CA ASP A 598 -12.73 10.64 19.23
C ASP A 598 -12.57 9.11 19.05
N SER A 599 -13.09 8.54 17.95
CA SER A 599 -13.03 7.09 17.70
C SER A 599 -11.62 6.56 17.44
N GLY A 600 -10.66 7.44 17.13
CA GLY A 600 -9.25 7.10 17.07
C GLY A 600 -8.38 8.15 16.40
N ASN A 601 -7.07 8.02 16.60
CA ASN A 601 -6.06 8.94 16.07
C ASN A 601 -5.05 8.20 15.19
N LEU A 602 -4.37 8.98 14.35
CA LEU A 602 -3.20 8.50 13.65
C LEU A 602 -1.93 9.17 14.18
N SER A 603 -0.89 8.36 14.40
CA SER A 603 0.40 8.77 14.91
C SER A 603 1.54 8.23 14.04
N MET A 604 2.42 9.14 13.60
CA MET A 604 3.63 8.84 12.82
C MET A 604 4.89 9.45 13.47
N LEU A 605 4.96 9.40 14.81
CA LEU A 605 5.97 10.12 15.62
C LEU A 605 7.40 10.03 15.04
N LEU A 606 7.86 8.83 14.68
CA LEU A 606 9.15 8.60 14.05
C LEU A 606 9.00 7.66 12.83
N SER A 607 8.05 7.97 11.97
CA SER A 607 7.71 7.16 10.81
C SER A 607 7.41 7.98 9.56
N SER A 608 7.17 7.31 8.43
CA SER A 608 6.87 7.98 7.16
C SER A 608 5.78 7.28 6.34
N ILE A 609 5.09 8.04 5.50
CA ILE A 609 4.24 7.51 4.42
C ILE A 609 4.81 8.07 3.13
N LYS A 610 5.26 7.21 2.21
CA LYS A 610 6.02 7.64 1.04
C LYS A 610 5.62 6.90 -0.23
N THR A 611 5.62 7.63 -1.34
CA THR A 611 5.56 7.05 -2.68
C THR A 611 6.79 7.51 -3.47
N GLN A 612 7.63 6.57 -3.90
CA GLN A 612 8.94 6.88 -4.48
C GLN A 612 8.90 7.00 -6.01
N ALA A 613 8.14 6.11 -6.66
CA ALA A 613 8.00 6.03 -8.12
C ALA A 613 6.61 6.47 -8.61
N GLY A 614 5.98 7.38 -7.86
CA GLY A 614 4.64 7.91 -8.15
C GLY A 614 3.57 7.20 -7.35
N GLY A 615 2.32 7.61 -7.55
CA GLY A 615 1.19 7.15 -6.77
C GLY A 615 0.79 8.17 -5.71
N ASP A 616 -0.52 8.27 -5.52
CA ASP A 616 -1.15 9.24 -4.64
C ASP A 616 -1.14 8.78 -3.18
N ILE A 617 -1.10 9.74 -2.26
CA ILE A 617 -1.23 9.49 -0.82
C ILE A 617 -2.56 10.09 -0.36
N ARG A 618 -3.48 9.22 0.02
CA ARG A 618 -4.79 9.57 0.59
C ARG A 618 -4.81 9.20 2.06
N PHE A 619 -5.27 10.14 2.87
CA PHE A 619 -5.28 10.03 4.30
C PHE A 619 -6.63 10.45 4.85
N LEU A 620 -7.27 9.59 5.63
CA LEU A 620 -8.58 9.88 6.23
C LEU A 620 -8.59 9.48 7.70
N ASN A 621 -8.98 10.42 8.57
CA ASN A 621 -9.33 10.14 9.95
C ASN A 621 -10.64 10.87 10.33
N PRO A 622 -11.83 10.30 10.00
CA PRO A 622 -13.10 10.86 10.43
C PRO A 622 -13.30 10.83 11.95
N GLY A 623 -12.54 10.00 12.68
CA GLY A 623 -12.67 9.83 14.12
C GLY A 623 -11.96 10.89 14.95
N GLY A 624 -10.81 11.38 14.47
CA GLY A 624 -9.94 12.22 15.27
C GLY A 624 -8.92 13.03 14.47
N GLY A 625 -7.77 13.29 15.08
CA GLY A 625 -6.67 14.05 14.50
C GLY A 625 -5.55 13.17 13.93
N ALA A 626 -4.53 13.83 13.39
CA ALA A 626 -3.33 13.17 12.89
C ALA A 626 -2.07 13.89 13.37
N ASN A 627 -1.10 13.11 13.84
CA ASN A 627 0.22 13.58 14.20
C ASN A 627 1.28 12.98 13.27
N VAL A 628 1.89 13.83 12.43
CA VAL A 628 2.80 13.44 11.35
C VAL A 628 4.28 13.37 11.78
N GLY A 629 4.59 13.73 13.03
CA GLY A 629 5.93 13.49 13.57
C GLY A 629 6.21 14.05 14.96
N ALA A 630 7.40 13.79 15.46
CA ALA A 630 7.84 14.24 16.76
C ALA A 630 8.01 15.76 16.85
N ALA A 631 7.75 16.31 18.04
CA ALA A 631 7.95 17.73 18.34
C ALA A 631 9.44 18.15 18.32
N ALA A 632 10.36 17.21 18.60
CA ALA A 632 11.80 17.41 18.53
C ALA A 632 12.50 16.08 18.20
N LEU A 633 13.61 16.15 17.45
CA LEU A 633 14.39 14.99 17.01
C LEU A 633 15.72 14.80 17.77
N ASP A 634 16.02 15.68 18.73
CA ASP A 634 17.28 15.67 19.47
C ASP A 634 17.49 14.34 20.23
N GLY A 635 18.63 13.69 19.97
CA GLY A 635 19.02 12.43 20.63
C GLY A 635 18.35 11.16 20.08
N LEU A 636 17.67 11.23 18.93
CA LEU A 636 17.03 10.09 18.29
C LEU A 636 17.83 9.55 17.09
N ALA A 637 17.71 8.25 16.83
CA ALA A 637 18.48 7.55 15.79
C ALA A 637 17.92 7.69 14.35
N LYS A 638 16.77 8.38 14.15
CA LYS A 638 16.19 8.61 12.82
C LYS A 638 16.64 9.93 12.20
N LYS A 639 16.88 9.91 10.89
CA LYS A 639 17.14 11.12 10.10
C LYS A 639 15.82 11.74 9.67
N GLU A 640 15.84 13.03 9.41
CA GLU A 640 14.66 13.75 8.93
C GLU A 640 14.16 13.26 7.56
N SER A 641 15.06 12.73 6.71
CA SER A 641 14.71 12.08 5.43
C SER A 641 13.78 10.90 5.61
N ASP A 642 13.76 10.32 6.81
CA ASP A 642 13.06 9.07 7.12
C ASP A 642 11.68 9.32 7.71
N LEU A 643 11.23 10.59 7.73
CA LEU A 643 10.02 11.05 8.40
C LEU A 643 9.04 11.77 7.46
N GLY A 644 7.77 11.76 7.85
CA GLY A 644 6.71 12.57 7.24
C GLY A 644 5.97 11.90 6.08
N ILE A 645 5.13 12.68 5.42
CA ILE A 645 4.32 12.27 4.27
C ILE A 645 4.98 12.84 3.01
N VAL A 646 5.44 11.98 2.10
CA VAL A 646 6.22 12.44 0.93
C VAL A 646 5.86 11.66 -0.34
N ALA A 647 5.26 12.34 -1.31
CA ALA A 647 5.20 11.91 -2.70
C ALA A 647 6.46 12.42 -3.43
N GLN A 648 7.41 11.52 -3.73
CA GLN A 648 8.72 11.90 -4.28
C GLN A 648 8.69 12.10 -5.80
N ALA A 649 7.88 11.33 -6.50
CA ALA A 649 7.57 11.55 -7.91
C ALA A 649 6.19 12.24 -8.05
N ALA A 650 5.60 12.20 -9.25
CA ALA A 650 4.26 12.76 -9.46
C ALA A 650 3.24 11.97 -8.64
N GLY A 651 2.46 12.68 -7.83
CA GLY A 651 1.47 12.11 -6.92
C GLY A 651 0.92 13.16 -5.97
N ASN A 652 -0.40 13.17 -5.80
CA ASN A 652 -1.10 14.08 -4.91
C ASN A 652 -1.03 13.60 -3.46
N VAL A 653 -1.10 14.54 -2.51
CA VAL A 653 -1.27 14.26 -1.09
C VAL A 653 -2.60 14.85 -0.63
N SER A 654 -3.54 13.99 -0.26
CA SER A 654 -4.90 14.36 0.13
C SER A 654 -5.19 13.89 1.55
N VAL A 655 -5.55 14.81 2.43
CA VAL A 655 -5.70 14.58 3.87
C VAL A 655 -7.06 15.10 4.34
N PHE A 656 -7.80 14.24 5.03
CA PHE A 656 -9.00 14.59 5.76
C PHE A 656 -8.86 14.15 7.22
N VAL A 657 -9.07 15.10 8.15
CA VAL A 657 -9.15 14.83 9.59
C VAL A 657 -10.36 15.52 10.20
N ARG A 658 -10.88 14.96 11.29
CA ARG A 658 -11.92 15.62 12.08
C ARG A 658 -11.32 16.73 12.95
N ASP A 659 -10.25 16.42 13.68
CA ASP A 659 -9.59 17.34 14.63
C ASP A 659 -8.27 17.90 14.06
N ASP A 660 -7.25 18.06 14.90
CA ASP A 660 -5.98 18.67 14.53
C ASP A 660 -5.15 17.83 13.56
N PHE A 661 -4.54 18.50 12.58
CA PHE A 661 -3.47 17.99 11.74
C PHE A 661 -2.15 18.64 12.15
N LEU A 662 -1.29 17.87 12.82
CA LEU A 662 -0.04 18.36 13.42
C LEU A 662 1.18 17.83 12.67
N VAL A 663 1.92 18.72 12.02
CA VAL A 663 3.15 18.36 11.29
C VAL A 663 4.39 18.32 12.19
N ASN A 664 4.47 19.17 13.22
CA ASN A 664 5.59 19.23 14.17
C ASN A 664 6.96 19.48 13.48
N ALA A 665 8.01 18.70 13.80
CA ALA A 665 9.31 18.79 13.13
C ALA A 665 9.40 17.90 11.87
N SER A 666 8.24 17.50 11.32
CA SER A 666 8.12 16.62 10.16
C SER A 666 7.81 17.41 8.89
N ARG A 667 7.35 16.70 7.85
CA ARG A 667 7.07 17.27 6.53
C ARG A 667 5.87 16.61 5.85
N VAL A 668 5.18 17.39 5.01
CA VAL A 668 4.16 16.95 4.07
C VAL A 668 4.50 17.52 2.70
N PHE A 669 5.10 16.70 1.83
CA PHE A 669 5.65 17.16 0.56
C PHE A 669 5.15 16.37 -0.67
N ALA A 670 4.90 17.10 -1.75
CA ALA A 670 4.74 16.55 -3.10
C ALA A 670 5.81 17.16 -4.03
N LEU A 671 6.78 16.37 -4.50
CA LEU A 671 8.08 16.89 -4.94
C LEU A 671 8.26 17.05 -6.46
N ARG A 672 7.36 16.49 -7.29
CA ARG A 672 7.47 16.50 -8.75
C ARG A 672 6.10 16.55 -9.44
N SER A 673 5.31 17.58 -9.14
CA SER A 673 3.95 17.77 -9.66
C SER A 673 2.89 16.95 -8.95
N GLY A 674 2.46 17.49 -7.82
CA GLY A 674 1.39 16.93 -7.01
C GLY A 674 0.70 18.03 -6.24
N ALA A 675 -0.64 17.96 -6.17
CA ALA A 675 -1.40 18.85 -5.31
C ALA A 675 -1.29 18.38 -3.86
N VAL A 676 -1.34 19.32 -2.92
CA VAL A 676 -1.53 19.00 -1.50
C VAL A 676 -2.87 19.55 -1.06
N THR A 677 -3.79 18.68 -0.64
CA THR A 677 -5.10 19.05 -0.11
C THR A 677 -5.22 18.59 1.33
N ILE A 678 -5.47 19.50 2.26
CA ILE A 678 -5.66 19.18 3.68
C ILE A 678 -6.95 19.82 4.17
N TRP A 679 -7.83 18.99 4.73
CA TRP A 679 -9.08 19.41 5.37
C TRP A 679 -9.09 18.98 6.84
N SER A 680 -9.32 19.93 7.74
CA SER A 680 -9.61 19.69 9.15
C SER A 680 -10.97 20.26 9.51
N SER A 681 -11.92 19.41 9.90
CA SER A 681 -13.32 19.85 10.08
C SER A 681 -13.53 20.74 11.31
N PHE A 682 -12.89 20.38 12.44
CA PHE A 682 -13.10 20.98 13.76
C PHE A 682 -11.80 21.31 14.50
N GLY A 683 -10.63 21.02 13.91
CA GLY A 683 -9.33 21.31 14.48
C GLY A 683 -8.49 22.25 13.63
N ASN A 684 -7.22 22.33 13.99
CA ASN A 684 -6.26 23.19 13.34
C ASN A 684 -5.40 22.44 12.32
N ILE A 685 -4.85 23.17 11.36
CA ILE A 685 -3.77 22.69 10.50
C ILE A 685 -2.50 23.43 10.93
N ASP A 686 -1.57 22.72 11.56
CA ASP A 686 -0.29 23.25 12.02
C ASP A 686 0.86 22.68 11.18
N ALA A 687 1.48 23.54 10.37
CA ALA A 687 2.62 23.20 9.52
C ALA A 687 3.90 22.93 10.32
N GLY A 688 3.93 23.27 11.61
CA GLY A 688 4.94 22.85 12.56
C GLY A 688 6.09 23.84 12.76
N ARG A 689 7.07 23.43 13.56
CA ARG A 689 8.17 24.26 14.06
C ARG A 689 9.57 23.77 13.65
N GLY A 690 9.64 22.80 12.75
CA GLY A 690 10.92 22.31 12.23
C GLY A 690 11.64 23.34 11.35
N ALA A 691 12.96 23.23 11.22
CA ALA A 691 13.77 24.21 10.49
C ALA A 691 13.48 24.18 8.97
N LYS A 692 13.34 25.37 8.35
CA LYS A 692 13.13 25.52 6.89
C LYS A 692 14.31 25.04 6.03
N SER A 693 15.51 25.04 6.61
CA SER A 693 16.80 24.77 5.95
C SER A 693 17.40 23.40 6.27
N ALA A 694 16.64 22.52 6.91
CA ALA A 694 17.14 21.23 7.34
C ALA A 694 17.46 20.34 6.12
N LEU A 695 18.73 20.30 5.75
CA LEU A 695 19.20 19.68 4.51
C LEU A 695 19.16 18.15 4.68
N SER A 696 18.22 17.50 4.02
CA SER A 696 18.16 16.04 3.94
C SER A 696 18.46 15.62 2.51
N ALA A 697 19.75 15.38 2.23
CA ALA A 697 20.15 14.66 1.04
C ALA A 697 20.07 13.16 1.38
N PRO A 698 19.12 12.40 0.79
CA PRO A 698 19.12 10.96 0.97
C PRO A 698 20.41 10.38 0.37
N ALA A 699 20.82 9.20 0.82
CA ALA A 699 21.97 8.54 0.21
C ALA A 699 21.68 8.28 -1.28
N PRO A 700 22.68 8.43 -2.18
CA PRO A 700 22.51 8.05 -3.58
C PRO A 700 22.11 6.57 -3.67
N GLU A 701 21.10 6.28 -4.48
CA GLU A 701 20.63 4.93 -4.76
C GLU A 701 21.31 4.43 -6.03
N ILE A 702 21.79 3.19 -6.05
CA ILE A 702 22.23 2.56 -7.28
C ILE A 702 20.99 1.96 -7.93
N ARG A 703 20.64 2.47 -9.11
CA ARG A 703 19.60 1.91 -9.97
C ARG A 703 20.25 1.16 -11.11
N PHE A 704 19.51 0.26 -11.73
CA PHE A 704 19.92 -0.41 -12.95
C PHE A 704 18.97 0.05 -14.07
N ASP A 705 19.48 0.18 -15.29
CA ASP A 705 18.62 0.39 -16.46
C ASP A 705 18.07 -0.95 -16.97
N GLU A 706 17.20 -0.90 -17.99
CA GLU A 706 16.64 -2.08 -18.65
C GLU A 706 17.72 -3.03 -19.23
N ASP A 707 18.92 -2.51 -19.47
CA ASP A 707 20.09 -3.25 -19.97
C ASP A 707 20.98 -3.80 -18.83
N GLY A 708 20.62 -3.56 -17.57
CA GLY A 708 21.33 -4.04 -16.38
C GLY A 708 22.59 -3.24 -16.01
N ASN A 709 22.76 -2.02 -16.52
CA ASN A 709 23.86 -1.13 -16.16
C ASN A 709 23.52 -0.36 -14.88
N ALA A 710 24.42 -0.42 -13.89
CA ALA A 710 24.30 0.37 -12.68
C ALA A 710 24.52 1.86 -12.95
N PHE A 711 23.54 2.71 -12.63
CA PHE A 711 23.68 4.16 -12.58
C PHE A 711 23.32 4.69 -11.18
N THR A 712 24.07 5.68 -10.71
CA THR A 712 23.81 6.31 -9.42
C THR A 712 22.69 7.33 -9.56
N PHE A 713 21.51 7.00 -9.04
CA PHE A 713 20.40 7.91 -8.89
C PHE A 713 20.59 8.74 -7.61
N PHE A 714 20.57 10.06 -7.76
CA PHE A 714 20.52 10.98 -6.64
C PHE A 714 19.06 11.32 -6.39
N PRO A 715 18.39 10.70 -5.38
CA PRO A 715 17.05 11.12 -5.01
C PRO A 715 17.05 12.60 -4.66
N ALA A 716 15.94 13.28 -4.95
CA ALA A 716 15.85 14.72 -4.75
C ALA A 716 16.24 15.06 -3.30
N THR A 717 17.20 15.97 -3.11
CA THR A 717 17.51 16.50 -1.78
C THR A 717 16.30 17.29 -1.31
N VAL A 718 15.67 16.79 -0.25
CA VAL A 718 14.45 17.39 0.30
C VAL A 718 14.85 18.17 1.55
N SER A 719 14.97 19.49 1.41
CA SER A 719 15.35 20.37 2.50
C SER A 719 14.11 20.99 3.18
N GLY A 720 14.05 20.87 4.50
CA GLY A 720 13.09 21.59 5.34
C GLY A 720 11.94 20.76 5.91
N SER A 721 11.24 21.38 6.85
CA SER A 721 9.98 20.92 7.45
C SER A 721 8.80 21.70 6.86
N GLY A 722 7.57 21.29 7.16
CA GLY A 722 6.35 22.05 6.79
C GLY A 722 5.50 21.37 5.72
N ILE A 723 4.60 22.15 5.13
CA ILE A 723 3.66 21.69 4.08
C ILE A 723 4.04 22.36 2.78
N ARG A 724 4.49 21.59 1.78
CA ARG A 724 4.94 22.18 0.51
C ARG A 724 4.66 21.29 -0.68
N ASN A 725 4.45 21.89 -1.85
CA ASN A 725 4.65 21.19 -3.11
C ASN A 725 5.73 21.85 -3.95
N PHE A 726 6.38 21.03 -4.76
CA PHE A 726 7.47 21.40 -5.64
C PHE A 726 7.20 20.84 -7.03
N GLU A 727 7.65 21.61 -8.01
CA GLU A 727 7.42 21.31 -9.41
C GLU A 727 8.76 21.10 -10.11
N ALA A 728 8.83 20.06 -10.93
CA ALA A 728 9.92 19.92 -11.87
C ALA A 728 9.75 20.99 -12.97
N PRO A 729 10.83 21.57 -13.54
CA PRO A 729 10.73 22.63 -14.55
C PRO A 729 9.82 22.30 -15.74
N GLU A 730 9.68 21.02 -16.07
CA GLU A 730 8.91 20.54 -17.22
C GLU A 730 7.48 20.12 -16.86
N ALA A 731 7.12 20.02 -15.58
CA ALA A 731 5.83 19.54 -15.11
C ALA A 731 4.74 20.63 -15.06
N VAL A 732 3.48 20.22 -14.90
CA VAL A 732 2.35 21.14 -14.72
C VAL A 732 2.30 21.58 -13.26
N PRO A 733 2.38 22.89 -12.96
CA PRO A 733 2.20 23.37 -11.60
C PRO A 733 0.86 22.95 -10.99
N ARG A 734 0.89 22.34 -9.82
CA ARG A 734 -0.26 21.99 -8.98
C ARG A 734 -0.30 22.90 -7.76
N SER A 735 -1.48 23.12 -7.20
CA SER A 735 -1.70 24.07 -6.10
C SER A 735 -1.74 23.38 -4.72
N VAL A 736 -1.66 24.18 -3.66
CA VAL A 736 -1.88 23.74 -2.27
C VAL A 736 -3.22 24.26 -1.75
N PHE A 737 -4.00 23.39 -1.13
CA PHE A 737 -5.36 23.64 -0.65
C PHE A 737 -5.45 23.30 0.85
N LEU A 738 -5.68 24.30 1.71
CA LEU A 738 -5.72 24.14 3.16
C LEU A 738 -7.05 24.67 3.71
N PHE A 739 -7.86 23.78 4.28
CA PHE A 739 -9.20 24.10 4.73
C PHE A 739 -9.40 23.69 6.19
N ALA A 740 -9.69 24.67 7.04
CA ALA A 740 -10.00 24.49 8.46
C ALA A 740 -11.27 25.26 8.83
N PRO A 741 -12.48 24.81 8.42
CA PRO A 741 -13.71 25.59 8.52
C PRO A 741 -14.00 26.14 9.91
N ASN A 742 -13.66 25.38 10.96
CA ASN A 742 -13.88 25.75 12.36
C ASN A 742 -12.56 25.90 13.14
N GLY A 743 -11.42 26.03 12.46
CA GLY A 743 -10.12 26.08 13.10
C GLY A 743 -9.12 26.99 12.40
N VAL A 744 -7.88 26.93 12.88
CA VAL A 744 -6.80 27.82 12.47
C VAL A 744 -5.85 27.11 11.52
N VAL A 745 -5.40 27.82 10.49
CA VAL A 745 -4.24 27.40 9.69
C VAL A 745 -3.02 28.16 10.18
N ASP A 746 -2.09 27.46 10.81
CA ASP A 746 -0.83 28.01 11.30
C ASP A 746 0.34 27.55 10.42
N ALA A 747 0.99 28.51 9.76
CA ALA A 747 2.20 28.22 8.99
C ALA A 747 3.42 27.87 9.86
N GLY A 748 3.38 28.18 11.16
CA GLY A 748 4.45 27.90 12.11
C GLY A 748 5.81 28.46 11.65
N ASP A 749 6.90 27.94 12.20
CA ASP A 749 8.27 28.28 11.76
C ASP A 749 8.70 27.46 10.54
N ALA A 750 8.08 26.30 10.32
CA ALA A 750 8.35 25.42 9.20
C ALA A 750 7.87 26.01 7.86
N GLY A 751 6.78 26.78 7.88
CA GLY A 751 6.21 27.46 6.74
C GLY A 751 5.38 26.56 5.82
N ILE A 752 4.61 27.22 4.97
CA ILE A 752 3.74 26.62 3.95
C ILE A 752 4.20 27.13 2.59
N GLY A 753 4.34 26.25 1.60
CA GLY A 753 4.87 26.64 0.29
C GLY A 753 4.13 26.02 -0.88
N SER A 754 4.03 26.76 -1.99
CA SER A 754 3.56 26.19 -3.24
C SER A 754 4.30 26.72 -4.45
N ALA A 755 4.57 25.80 -5.38
CA ALA A 755 5.10 26.10 -6.70
C ALA A 755 4.05 26.62 -7.69
N SER A 756 2.77 26.70 -7.27
CA SER A 756 1.67 27.31 -8.01
C SER A 756 0.85 28.19 -7.04
N ASP A 757 -0.47 28.11 -7.10
CA ASP A 757 -1.40 28.83 -6.24
C ASP A 757 -1.55 28.18 -4.85
N ILE A 758 -1.95 29.00 -3.87
CA ILE A 758 -2.39 28.54 -2.55
C ILE A 758 -3.80 29.03 -2.28
N PHE A 759 -4.67 28.12 -1.83
CA PHE A 759 -6.01 28.42 -1.35
C PHE A 759 -6.11 28.06 0.13
N VAL A 760 -6.41 29.05 0.96
CA VAL A 760 -6.63 28.87 2.40
C VAL A 760 -8.02 29.34 2.79
N ALA A 761 -8.81 28.48 3.43
CA ALA A 761 -10.09 28.88 4.02
C ALA A 761 -10.15 28.37 5.47
N ALA A 762 -10.11 29.28 6.43
CA ALA A 762 -10.03 28.97 7.86
C ALA A 762 -10.67 30.06 8.72
N SER A 763 -10.95 29.78 10.00
CA SER A 763 -11.45 30.80 10.93
C SER A 763 -10.39 31.88 11.19
N GLN A 764 -9.11 31.49 11.16
CA GLN A 764 -7.97 32.39 11.26
C GLN A 764 -6.77 31.77 10.54
N VAL A 765 -5.89 32.62 10.01
CA VAL A 765 -4.59 32.23 9.47
C VAL A 765 -3.48 32.89 10.29
N LEU A 766 -2.55 32.09 10.78
CA LEU A 766 -1.38 32.53 11.55
C LEU A 766 -0.10 32.32 10.73
N GLY A 767 0.92 33.15 11.01
CA GLY A 767 2.20 33.04 10.34
C GLY A 767 2.18 33.45 8.86
N ALA A 768 1.38 34.45 8.47
CA ALA A 768 1.26 34.91 7.07
C ALA A 768 2.61 35.18 6.36
N GLY A 769 3.62 35.67 7.08
CA GLY A 769 4.98 35.87 6.54
C GLY A 769 5.78 34.58 6.28
N ASN A 770 5.24 33.42 6.65
CA ASN A 770 5.84 32.10 6.44
C ASN A 770 5.18 31.31 5.29
N PHE A 771 4.34 31.97 4.48
CA PHE A 771 3.86 31.43 3.21
C PHE A 771 4.81 31.81 2.07
N ASP A 772 5.17 30.82 1.24
CA ASP A 772 6.00 31.00 0.03
C ASP A 772 5.18 30.55 -1.19
N VAL A 773 4.75 31.49 -2.04
CA VAL A 773 3.80 31.23 -3.12
C VAL A 773 4.35 31.75 -4.44
N ALA A 774 4.49 30.86 -5.42
CA ALA A 774 4.92 31.23 -6.77
C ALA A 774 3.79 31.84 -7.62
N GLY A 775 2.55 31.38 -7.41
CA GLY A 775 1.34 31.86 -8.07
C GLY A 775 0.53 32.84 -7.22
N VAL A 776 -0.79 32.65 -7.19
CA VAL A 776 -1.74 33.46 -6.43
C VAL A 776 -2.01 32.84 -5.06
N ALA A 777 -1.95 33.67 -4.00
CA ALA A 777 -2.39 33.29 -2.66
C ALA A 777 -3.80 33.84 -2.39
N VAL A 778 -4.77 32.97 -2.13
CA VAL A 778 -6.15 33.32 -1.79
C VAL A 778 -6.44 32.91 -0.34
N GLY A 779 -6.95 33.85 0.46
CA GLY A 779 -7.31 33.62 1.88
C GLY A 779 -6.15 33.73 2.88
N VAL A 780 -4.94 34.04 2.42
CA VAL A 780 -3.79 34.38 3.29
C VAL A 780 -3.79 35.89 3.58
N PRO A 781 -3.77 36.34 4.85
CA PRO A 781 -3.67 37.75 5.18
C PRO A 781 -2.39 38.36 4.62
N VAL A 782 -2.47 39.53 3.97
CA VAL A 782 -1.27 40.25 3.54
C VAL A 782 -0.57 40.84 4.77
N SER A 783 0.70 40.51 4.98
CA SER A 783 1.53 41.21 5.97
C SER A 783 1.85 42.62 5.46
N ASP A 784 1.52 43.65 6.23
CA ASP A 784 1.69 45.08 5.89
C ASP A 784 3.16 45.56 5.76
N THR A 785 4.13 44.67 5.50
CA THR A 785 5.57 44.99 5.51
C THR A 785 6.25 45.04 4.14
N SER A 786 5.52 45.07 3.02
CA SER A 786 6.13 45.26 1.69
C SER A 786 5.37 46.23 0.79
N ILE A 787 5.39 47.52 1.14
CA ILE A 787 5.10 48.61 0.20
C ILE A 787 6.26 48.84 -0.80
N ALA A 788 7.37 48.08 -0.72
CA ALA A 788 8.57 48.33 -1.49
C ALA A 788 9.04 47.14 -2.35
N ALA A 789 8.22 46.64 -3.27
CA ALA A 789 8.66 46.00 -4.52
C ALA A 789 7.45 45.59 -5.38
N GLY A 790 7.27 46.21 -6.56
CA GLY A 790 6.49 45.59 -7.64
C GLY A 790 5.10 46.16 -7.92
N LEU A 791 4.98 47.48 -8.07
CA LEU A 791 3.90 48.09 -8.87
C LEU A 791 4.14 47.81 -10.37
N THR A 792 3.99 46.56 -10.81
CA THR A 792 3.91 46.19 -12.24
C THR A 792 3.10 44.89 -12.39
N GLY A 793 1.78 44.97 -12.28
CA GLY A 793 0.88 43.84 -12.52
C GLY A 793 -0.47 43.99 -11.83
N VAL A 794 -1.35 44.82 -12.38
CA VAL A 794 -2.68 45.09 -11.83
C VAL A 794 -3.63 43.95 -12.22
N SER A 795 -4.24 43.26 -11.25
CA SER A 795 -5.70 43.16 -11.10
C SER A 795 -6.11 42.20 -9.97
N ASN A 796 -6.50 42.76 -8.81
CA ASN A 796 -7.42 42.12 -7.88
C ASN A 796 -8.46 43.17 -7.46
N ILE A 797 -9.65 43.09 -8.05
CA ILE A 797 -10.82 43.90 -7.70
C ILE A 797 -11.61 43.10 -6.65
N ALA A 798 -11.28 43.29 -5.37
CA ALA A 798 -12.12 42.83 -4.27
C ALA A 798 -11.99 43.65 -2.97
N SER A 799 -11.15 44.70 -2.93
CA SER A 799 -10.92 45.50 -1.71
C SER A 799 -10.95 47.02 -1.92
N SER A 800 -11.61 47.50 -2.98
CA SER A 800 -11.71 48.95 -3.25
C SER A 800 -12.82 49.68 -2.49
N THR A 801 -13.69 49.00 -1.74
CA THR A 801 -14.79 49.66 -1.01
C THR A 801 -14.39 50.22 0.36
N SER A 802 -13.31 49.75 0.98
CA SER A 802 -12.82 50.28 2.27
C SER A 802 -11.80 51.41 2.13
N LYS A 803 -10.97 51.42 1.07
CA LYS A 803 -9.94 52.46 0.87
C LYS A 803 -10.50 53.80 0.36
N VAL A 804 -11.63 53.80 -0.33
CA VAL A 804 -12.31 55.05 -0.75
C VAL A 804 -12.90 55.80 0.45
N ALA A 805 -13.24 55.10 1.54
CA ALA A 805 -13.72 55.72 2.78
C ALA A 805 -12.61 56.44 3.57
N GLU A 806 -11.39 55.91 3.58
CA GLU A 806 -10.24 56.53 4.27
C GLU A 806 -9.61 57.69 3.49
N GLU A 807 -9.64 57.65 2.16
CA GLU A 807 -9.13 58.74 1.31
C GLU A 807 -10.07 59.96 1.29
N THR A 808 -11.37 59.77 1.52
CA THR A 808 -12.32 60.89 1.67
C THR A 808 -12.21 61.57 3.05
N ALA A 809 -11.73 60.86 4.08
CA ALA A 809 -11.54 61.40 5.42
C ALA A 809 -10.25 62.24 5.59
N SER A 810 -9.29 62.13 4.67
CA SER A 810 -7.99 62.84 4.76
C SER A 810 -7.86 64.08 3.87
N ILE A 811 -8.88 64.39 3.05
CA ILE A 811 -8.90 65.57 2.15
C ILE A 811 -9.65 66.76 2.76
N GLY A 812 -10.26 66.62 3.94
CA GLY A 812 -11.09 67.63 4.59
C GLY A 812 -10.41 68.60 5.57
N ALA A 813 -9.09 68.65 5.69
CA ALA A 813 -8.41 69.52 6.67
C ALA A 813 -7.39 70.48 6.01
N GLY A 814 -7.91 71.61 5.51
CA GLY A 814 -7.10 72.74 5.05
C GLY A 814 -6.63 73.65 6.19
N ASN A 815 -5.40 74.13 6.07
CA ASN A 815 -4.78 75.20 6.87
C ASN A 815 -5.57 76.52 6.84
N GLY A 816 -5.64 77.24 7.98
CA GLY A 816 -5.78 78.70 7.96
C GLY A 816 -6.39 79.41 9.17
N SER A 817 -5.55 79.75 10.16
CA SER A 817 -5.55 80.97 11.01
C SER A 817 -6.53 81.16 12.20
N GLY A 818 -5.94 81.49 13.37
CA GLY A 818 -6.43 82.60 14.21
C GLY A 818 -6.89 82.29 15.65
N PHE A 819 -6.00 82.49 16.62
CA PHE A 819 -6.18 82.95 18.02
C PHE A 819 -7.39 82.51 18.87
N GLY A 820 -7.10 81.85 20.00
CA GLY A 820 -7.29 82.43 21.35
C GLY A 820 -8.60 82.20 22.11
N ASP A 821 -8.46 81.44 23.21
CA ASP A 821 -9.16 81.47 24.50
C ASP A 821 -10.68 81.24 24.63
N ASP A 822 -10.97 80.15 25.35
CA ASP A 822 -11.94 79.92 26.43
C ASP A 822 -13.47 80.10 26.25
N GLU A 823 -14.15 79.15 26.90
CA GLU A 823 -15.55 79.06 27.34
C GLU A 823 -16.65 78.43 26.47
N GLN A 824 -17.11 77.28 26.98
CA GLN A 824 -18.51 76.86 27.19
C GLN A 824 -19.43 76.44 26.02
N LEU A 825 -19.78 75.14 26.10
CA LEU A 825 -21.14 74.54 26.08
C LEU A 825 -22.16 74.96 25.00
N GLY A 826 -22.71 73.94 24.32
CA GLY A 826 -24.06 74.04 23.76
C GLY A 826 -24.45 72.91 22.81
N LEU A 827 -25.18 71.91 23.32
CA LEU A 827 -26.01 71.03 22.49
C LEU A 827 -27.04 71.85 21.70
N LEU A 828 -27.25 71.52 20.42
CA LEU A 828 -28.49 71.85 19.73
C LEU A 828 -28.95 70.66 18.87
N PHE A 829 -30.01 70.02 19.35
CA PHE A 829 -30.86 69.10 18.61
C PHE A 829 -31.75 69.92 17.67
N VAL A 830 -31.84 69.55 16.39
CA VAL A 830 -32.94 69.98 15.51
C VAL A 830 -33.42 68.79 14.70
N GLU A 831 -34.59 68.29 15.10
CA GLU A 831 -35.43 67.33 14.38
C GLU A 831 -36.41 68.11 13.50
N LEU A 832 -36.54 67.75 12.22
CA LEU A 832 -37.60 68.25 11.34
C LEU A 832 -38.34 67.06 10.72
N LEU A 833 -39.54 66.82 11.26
CA LEU A 833 -40.61 66.00 10.71
C LEU A 833 -41.28 66.72 9.51
N GLY A 834 -41.62 65.98 8.45
CA GLY A 834 -42.44 66.51 7.35
C GLY A 834 -42.72 65.53 6.22
N PHE A 835 -43.92 64.96 6.26
CA PHE A 835 -44.53 63.94 5.38
C PHE A 835 -44.99 64.44 3.98
N GLY A 836 -45.23 63.48 3.08
CA GLY A 836 -46.25 63.51 2.00
C GLY A 836 -45.71 62.94 0.68
N GLU A 837 -46.23 61.87 0.07
CA GLU A 837 -47.46 61.06 0.26
C GLU A 837 -47.15 59.56 0.38
#